data_AF-A0A847YF10-F1
#
_entry.id   AF-A0A847YF10-F1
#
_cell.length_a   1.000
_cell.length_b   1.000
_cell.length_c   1.000
_cell.angle_alpha   90.00
_cell.angle_beta   90.00
_cell.angle_gamma   90.00
#
_symmetry.space_group_name_H-M   'P 1'
#
loop_
_entity.id
_entity.type
_entity.pdbx_description
1 polymer ?
#
loop_
_entity_poly.entity_id
_entity_poly.type
_entity_poly.pdbx_seq_one_letter_code
_entity_poly.pdbx_strand_id
1 'polypeptide(L)'
;MGVALVAYAMLGGLGPLLSGPADRQALSCQTESADDASLPGERSWFRDVPWSPDGDSEFAAQMFESMQPEQSFAVRPIRRDDVNQWEFKGTCRLADSFPDGRSLWIGVVKAERLAILIRNEHDAVVLRLYPSFHEAWAGYSVEANAATPTAARPLELLATDNGRYRRSGGGGVALHWSSGQIVLSRGNLRLLTVPFPAQPGEVILEGDFRLQDCRWHAFSTIPADDELAFDGGNAGPLGHQAASTPPGESAPPAAGVSVATAEAREPLDPPARMAWEKRGGESSASLDTLPDGGVRLAAPPGREPAYFALPLPQGALFDAELEIGRATPGTGIFLGDEKGEPICGLQFDPTPNAGTLWLGFTDARRGSERKTRDPGREIVPLTQGKVRLRILCGAGTVKWMTSLDGVHWSFCGPVAERIDRRPRMLGVFRTSAQQDRVLELRGLRLVAEEALPGWPSRDLLTSVPPGITAAENIERWWQDVRAAQPLGADPAEWTAACAWSTLAENPRTWLHPALLEAYWLALLDSNLSYGEKLRGSRILAGYMNARDWGVWNRFYERMEEAAIQAARSGETNVFQRHAAIVMTAPLWSEWQRSAFPDALFRHELFARIYRGEGRAAVDLALQPLFWAVPGQDFVSPAMRRLALGTLARYPRDCPPGLDRGADPGEPAGAVADENKEAYTFWHELQAMLREQAWSEAAQRIWNASASKTPAALFPHPDRTDLLLSLSCLVRVLEDRHGELKQALVEGYQEQARILVREAQGRGDERLAVSLTEGLPGLDAAGQAAEWLGDRRAVLGRFAEARSWYETAVAYAANDSDRQRLAGKQNRVLGGIDASYPSHGGPAQATGAACLWADLDGGVAPEGPSGRLTPLFEVPGDRLVRPEYLPERDFDWPVRQLGTAAAEDWLIIHNQRDVACY
;
A
#
# COMPACT_ATOMS: atom_id res chain seq x y z
N MET A 1 -57.92 12.36 27.55
CA MET A 1 -58.46 12.66 26.20
C MET A 1 -57.63 11.86 25.20
N GLY A 2 -58.16 10.93 24.40
CA GLY A 2 -59.53 10.39 24.31
C GLY A 2 -59.82 9.89 22.88
N VAL A 3 -60.45 8.71 22.75
CA VAL A 3 -60.83 8.01 21.48
C VAL A 3 -59.63 7.40 20.71
N ALA A 4 -59.41 6.10 20.50
CA ALA A 4 -60.12 4.81 20.72
C ALA A 4 -60.91 4.18 19.54
N LEU A 5 -60.50 2.94 19.18
CA LEU A 5 -61.18 1.85 18.45
C LEU A 5 -61.62 2.03 16.97
N VAL A 6 -61.41 0.98 16.15
CA VAL A 6 -62.39 -0.11 15.86
C VAL A 6 -61.68 -1.29 15.15
N ALA A 7 -62.19 -2.51 15.30
CA ALA A 7 -61.71 -3.76 14.66
C ALA A 7 -62.89 -4.58 14.11
N TYR A 8 -62.65 -5.52 13.18
CA TYR A 8 -63.41 -6.75 12.82
C TYR A 8 -62.71 -7.35 11.56
N ALA A 9 -62.27 -8.61 11.40
CA ALA A 9 -62.68 -9.95 11.85
C ALA A 9 -63.86 -10.57 11.07
N MET A 10 -63.62 -11.71 10.41
CA MET A 10 -64.63 -12.72 10.04
C MET A 10 -63.98 -14.10 9.93
N LEU A 11 -64.37 -15.01 10.82
CA LEU A 11 -64.25 -16.48 10.69
C LEU A 11 -65.40 -16.94 9.75
N GLY A 12 -65.46 -18.14 9.14
CA GLY A 12 -64.84 -19.45 9.35
C GLY A 12 -65.96 -20.52 9.30
N GLY A 13 -65.70 -21.79 8.94
CA GLY A 13 -66.74 -22.84 9.10
C GLY A 13 -66.60 -24.17 8.34
N LEU A 14 -66.61 -25.25 9.14
CA LEU A 14 -67.23 -26.57 8.88
C LEU A 14 -66.58 -27.60 7.91
N GLY A 15 -66.06 -28.70 8.48
CA GLY A 15 -66.12 -30.05 7.89
C GLY A 15 -67.34 -30.83 8.44
N PRO A 16 -67.34 -32.18 8.60
CA PRO A 16 -66.32 -33.20 8.25
C PRO A 16 -66.93 -34.48 7.57
N LEU A 17 -66.26 -35.66 7.68
CA LEU A 17 -66.69 -37.05 7.35
C LEU A 17 -66.55 -37.46 5.85
N LEU A 18 -66.13 -38.66 5.43
CA LEU A 18 -65.81 -39.95 6.12
C LEU A 18 -64.93 -40.87 5.23
N SER A 19 -64.04 -41.71 5.82
CA SER A 19 -63.48 -43.02 5.33
C SER A 19 -62.96 -43.19 3.88
N GLY A 20 -61.82 -43.86 3.58
CA GLY A 20 -60.96 -44.78 4.35
C GLY A 20 -59.60 -45.05 3.65
N PRO A 21 -58.82 -46.09 4.05
CA PRO A 21 -57.34 -46.02 3.97
C PRO A 21 -56.65 -46.90 2.90
N ALA A 22 -55.45 -46.48 2.48
CA ALA A 22 -54.37 -47.36 1.98
C ALA A 22 -52.98 -46.68 2.09
N ASP A 23 -52.07 -47.36 2.79
CA ASP A 23 -50.59 -47.35 2.72
C ASP A 23 -49.81 -46.11 2.26
N ARG A 24 -49.16 -45.44 3.23
CA ARG A 24 -47.73 -45.09 3.13
C ARG A 24 -47.02 -45.36 4.45
N GLN A 25 -46.13 -46.35 4.46
CA GLN A 25 -45.19 -46.57 5.56
C GLN A 25 -44.17 -45.43 5.63
N ALA A 26 -43.74 -45.12 6.85
CA ALA A 26 -42.65 -44.19 7.10
C ALA A 26 -41.29 -44.81 6.72
N LEU A 27 -40.44 -44.01 6.08
CA LEU A 27 -38.99 -44.20 6.11
C LEU A 27 -38.38 -43.01 6.84
N SER A 28 -38.29 -43.13 8.16
CA SER A 28 -37.46 -42.27 8.99
C SER A 28 -36.01 -42.72 8.83
N CYS A 29 -35.25 -42.07 7.95
CA CYS A 29 -33.80 -42.16 8.00
C CYS A 29 -33.28 -41.18 9.05
N GLN A 30 -33.08 -41.69 10.26
CA GLN A 30 -32.09 -41.11 11.16
C GLN A 30 -30.73 -41.27 10.49
N THR A 31 -30.10 -40.17 10.09
CA THR A 31 -28.65 -40.15 9.86
C THR A 31 -27.99 -39.79 11.17
N GLU A 32 -27.52 -40.83 11.87
CA GLU A 32 -26.57 -40.70 12.96
C GLU A 32 -25.27 -40.03 12.48
N SER A 33 -24.49 -39.53 13.44
CA SER A 33 -23.20 -38.90 13.21
C SER A 33 -22.23 -39.79 12.40
N ALA A 34 -21.72 -39.25 11.30
CA ALA A 34 -20.49 -39.73 10.66
C ALA A 34 -19.74 -38.52 10.08
N ASP A 35 -18.64 -38.17 10.77
CA ASP A 35 -17.53 -37.32 10.32
C ASP A 35 -17.88 -36.03 9.54
N ASP A 36 -18.21 -34.99 10.31
CA ASP A 36 -18.09 -33.60 9.88
C ASP A 36 -16.60 -33.24 9.70
N ALA A 37 -16.05 -33.65 8.56
CA ALA A 37 -14.68 -33.38 8.15
C ALA A 37 -14.50 -31.90 7.77
N SER A 38 -14.57 -31.04 8.79
CA SER A 38 -14.28 -29.61 8.70
C SER A 38 -13.03 -29.34 7.86
N LEU A 39 -13.22 -28.63 6.74
CA LEU A 39 -12.14 -28.25 5.85
C LEU A 39 -11.14 -27.35 6.61
N PRO A 40 -9.82 -27.52 6.43
CA PRO A 40 -8.83 -26.73 7.14
C PRO A 40 -8.94 -25.26 6.77
N GLY A 41 -9.38 -24.45 7.74
CA GLY A 41 -9.54 -23.00 7.63
C GLY A 41 -10.99 -22.53 7.48
N GLU A 42 -11.87 -22.90 8.41
CA GLU A 42 -13.16 -22.21 8.56
C GLU A 42 -12.98 -20.70 8.80
N ARG A 43 -13.73 -19.91 8.05
CA ARG A 43 -13.59 -18.44 7.96
C ARG A 43 -14.60 -17.70 8.82
N SER A 44 -15.09 -18.37 9.86
CA SER A 44 -16.04 -17.86 10.85
C SER A 44 -15.48 -16.68 11.67
N TRP A 45 -14.17 -16.45 11.65
CA TRP A 45 -13.52 -15.30 12.31
C TRP A 45 -13.63 -13.97 11.54
N PHE A 46 -13.87 -13.99 10.22
CA PHE A 46 -14.12 -12.78 9.41
C PHE A 46 -15.57 -12.33 9.43
N ARG A 47 -16.49 -13.26 9.64
CA ARG A 47 -17.84 -12.87 10.02
C ARG A 47 -17.66 -12.23 11.39
N ASP A 48 -17.91 -10.91 11.46
CA ASP A 48 -18.41 -10.31 12.69
C ASP A 48 -19.39 -11.33 13.29
N VAL A 49 -19.11 -11.82 14.50
CA VAL A 49 -19.99 -12.79 15.15
C VAL A 49 -21.37 -12.14 15.11
N PRO A 50 -22.33 -12.69 14.34
CA PRO A 50 -23.46 -11.90 13.89
C PRO A 50 -24.21 -11.44 15.12
N TRP A 51 -24.26 -10.12 15.29
CA TRP A 51 -24.77 -9.47 16.48
C TRP A 51 -26.12 -10.10 16.85
N SER A 52 -26.10 -10.79 17.99
CA SER A 52 -27.29 -11.38 18.59
C SER A 52 -27.48 -10.71 19.93
N PRO A 53 -28.62 -10.04 20.17
CA PRO A 53 -28.95 -9.50 21.49
C PRO A 53 -28.85 -10.50 22.65
N ASP A 54 -28.96 -11.80 22.34
CA ASP A 54 -28.88 -12.89 23.31
C ASP A 54 -27.49 -13.56 23.38
N GLY A 55 -26.64 -13.33 22.36
CA GLY A 55 -25.31 -13.96 22.21
C GLY A 55 -24.21 -13.39 23.10
N ASP A 56 -24.45 -12.23 23.74
CA ASP A 56 -23.50 -11.58 24.65
C ASP A 56 -23.10 -12.45 25.84
N SER A 57 -23.96 -13.39 26.25
CA SER A 57 -23.70 -14.29 27.38
C SER A 57 -22.75 -15.44 27.01
N GLU A 58 -22.90 -16.04 25.83
CA GLU A 58 -22.10 -17.17 25.36
C GLU A 58 -20.72 -16.72 24.86
N PHE A 59 -20.65 -15.59 24.15
CA PHE A 59 -19.37 -15.00 23.75
C PHE A 59 -18.55 -14.56 24.97
N ALA A 60 -19.18 -13.88 25.93
CA ALA A 60 -18.53 -13.54 27.19
C ALA A 60 -18.06 -14.81 27.92
N ALA A 61 -18.91 -15.85 28.00
CA ALA A 61 -18.54 -17.13 28.58
C ALA A 61 -17.31 -17.73 27.90
N GLN A 62 -17.26 -17.87 26.56
CA GLN A 62 -16.09 -18.42 25.85
C GLN A 62 -14.82 -17.57 26.05
N MET A 63 -14.94 -16.24 26.02
CA MET A 63 -13.81 -15.34 26.26
C MET A 63 -13.29 -15.46 27.71
N PHE A 64 -14.19 -15.54 28.71
CA PHE A 64 -13.82 -15.73 30.12
C PHE A 64 -13.41 -17.17 30.45
N GLU A 65 -13.91 -18.19 29.75
CA GLU A 65 -13.40 -19.57 29.84
C GLU A 65 -11.95 -19.64 29.36
N SER A 66 -11.62 -18.88 28.30
CA SER A 66 -10.25 -18.75 27.82
C SER A 66 -9.34 -17.89 28.72
N MET A 67 -9.88 -17.16 29.72
CA MET A 67 -9.12 -16.23 30.56
C MET A 67 -9.27 -16.54 32.06
N GLN A 68 -8.16 -16.90 32.71
CA GLN A 68 -8.06 -16.98 34.17
C GLN A 68 -7.66 -15.61 34.74
N PRO A 69 -8.58 -14.88 35.40
CA PRO A 69 -8.29 -13.54 35.93
C PRO A 69 -7.42 -13.63 37.19
N GLU A 70 -6.34 -12.86 37.25
CA GLU A 70 -5.56 -12.73 38.50
C GLU A 70 -6.23 -11.75 39.49
N GLN A 71 -5.75 -11.69 40.73
CA GLN A 71 -6.32 -10.84 41.79
C GLN A 71 -6.35 -9.34 41.45
N SER A 72 -5.54 -8.90 40.48
CA SER A 72 -5.43 -7.52 40.00
C SER A 72 -6.28 -7.23 38.75
N PHE A 73 -7.02 -8.21 38.23
CA PHE A 73 -7.76 -8.08 36.99
C PHE A 73 -9.16 -7.49 37.19
N ALA A 74 -9.45 -6.40 36.48
CA ALA A 74 -10.77 -5.81 36.38
C ALA A 74 -11.23 -5.83 34.93
N VAL A 75 -12.45 -6.32 34.70
CA VAL A 75 -13.10 -6.32 33.39
C VAL A 75 -14.40 -5.56 33.46
N ARG A 76 -14.66 -4.71 32.46
CA ARG A 76 -15.87 -3.91 32.36
C ARG A 76 -16.44 -3.96 30.94
N PRO A 77 -17.71 -4.38 30.74
CA PRO A 77 -18.37 -4.20 29.46
C PRO A 77 -18.60 -2.71 29.16
N ILE A 78 -18.33 -2.33 27.92
CA ILE A 78 -18.56 -1.01 27.35
C ILE A 78 -19.26 -1.21 26.01
N ARG A 79 -20.45 -0.62 25.82
CA ARG A 79 -21.11 -0.55 24.52
C ARG A 79 -20.79 0.80 23.87
N ARG A 80 -20.31 0.79 22.63
CA ARG A 80 -19.98 1.99 21.88
C ARG A 80 -20.18 1.73 20.38
N ASP A 81 -20.83 2.67 19.69
CA ASP A 81 -21.06 2.61 18.24
C ASP A 81 -21.72 1.28 17.82
N ASP A 82 -22.69 0.84 18.65
CA ASP A 82 -23.40 -0.46 18.63
C ASP A 82 -22.55 -1.75 18.70
N VAL A 83 -21.24 -1.63 18.91
CA VAL A 83 -20.33 -2.75 19.18
C VAL A 83 -20.13 -2.92 20.69
N ASN A 84 -20.20 -4.16 21.17
CA ASN A 84 -19.80 -4.52 22.53
C ASN A 84 -18.28 -4.66 22.62
N GLN A 85 -17.70 -4.00 23.61
CA GLN A 85 -16.27 -3.94 23.87
C GLN A 85 -16.04 -4.25 25.34
N TRP A 86 -14.91 -4.85 25.67
CA TRP A 86 -14.53 -5.19 27.03
C TRP A 86 -13.27 -4.42 27.39
N GLU A 87 -13.36 -3.57 28.41
CA GLU A 87 -12.22 -2.86 28.98
C GLU A 87 -11.58 -3.72 30.06
N PHE A 88 -10.29 -3.98 29.88
CA PHE A 88 -9.45 -4.81 30.73
C PHE A 88 -8.40 -3.95 31.40
N LYS A 89 -8.24 -4.12 32.71
CA LYS A 89 -7.18 -3.49 33.50
C LYS A 89 -6.53 -4.52 34.42
N GLY A 90 -5.20 -4.63 34.39
CA GLY A 90 -4.44 -5.61 35.16
C GLY A 90 -3.98 -6.81 34.32
N THR A 91 -3.84 -7.97 34.96
CA THR A 91 -3.22 -9.18 34.38
C THR A 91 -4.24 -10.31 34.26
N CYS A 92 -4.33 -10.97 33.11
CA CYS A 92 -4.99 -12.28 32.99
C CYS A 92 -4.09 -13.30 32.28
N ARG A 93 -4.18 -14.54 32.74
CA ARG A 93 -3.55 -15.70 32.13
C ARG A 93 -4.56 -16.34 31.18
N LEU A 94 -4.14 -16.89 30.04
CA LEU A 94 -5.03 -17.73 29.24
C LEU A 94 -5.15 -19.13 29.85
N ALA A 95 -6.36 -19.69 29.87
CA ALA A 95 -6.68 -20.93 30.56
C ALA A 95 -5.95 -22.15 29.97
N ASP A 96 -5.83 -22.18 28.64
CA ASP A 96 -5.16 -23.23 27.88
C ASP A 96 -3.70 -22.87 27.53
N SER A 97 -2.83 -23.87 27.53
CA SER A 97 -1.54 -23.84 26.80
C SER A 97 -1.77 -23.61 25.31
N PHE A 98 -0.78 -23.04 24.60
CA PHE A 98 -0.93 -22.68 23.18
C PHE A 98 -1.18 -23.93 22.32
N PRO A 99 -2.40 -24.15 21.77
CA PRO A 99 -2.74 -25.44 21.18
C PRO A 99 -2.09 -25.63 19.82
N ASP A 100 -1.63 -26.85 19.55
CA ASP A 100 -1.13 -27.22 18.23
C ASP A 100 -2.19 -26.99 17.14
N GLY A 101 -1.76 -26.44 16.00
CA GLY A 101 -2.68 -26.15 14.90
C GLY A 101 -3.77 -25.13 15.25
N ARG A 102 -3.52 -24.22 16.20
CA ARG A 102 -4.39 -23.07 16.47
C ARG A 102 -3.66 -21.74 16.44
N SER A 103 -4.43 -20.68 16.25
CA SER A 103 -3.98 -19.28 16.35
C SER A 103 -4.82 -18.59 17.43
N LEU A 104 -4.20 -17.71 18.23
CA LEU A 104 -4.92 -16.84 19.16
C LEU A 104 -5.28 -15.55 18.44
N TRP A 105 -6.56 -15.26 18.29
CA TRP A 105 -7.04 -13.98 17.79
C TRP A 105 -7.31 -13.01 18.94
N ILE A 106 -6.92 -11.75 18.77
CA ILE A 106 -7.09 -10.66 19.73
C ILE A 106 -7.61 -9.44 18.97
N GLY A 107 -8.91 -9.18 19.06
CA GLY A 107 -9.59 -8.04 18.45
C GLY A 107 -9.33 -6.74 19.21
N VAL A 108 -8.12 -6.17 19.11
CA VAL A 108 -7.74 -4.94 19.80
C VAL A 108 -8.53 -3.74 19.24
N VAL A 109 -9.29 -3.04 20.09
CA VAL A 109 -10.01 -1.80 19.72
C VAL A 109 -9.23 -0.57 20.17
N LYS A 110 -8.68 -0.61 21.39
CA LYS A 110 -7.83 0.44 21.93
C LYS A 110 -6.84 -0.20 22.90
N ALA A 111 -5.57 0.16 22.83
CA ALA A 111 -4.61 -0.13 23.89
C ALA A 111 -4.00 1.18 24.38
N GLU A 112 -3.86 1.34 25.68
CA GLU A 112 -2.93 2.33 26.27
C GLU A 112 -1.64 1.62 26.71
N ARG A 113 -1.79 0.41 27.25
CA ARG A 113 -0.71 -0.56 27.48
C ARG A 113 -1.26 -1.94 27.18
N LEU A 114 -0.70 -2.64 26.20
CA LEU A 114 -1.01 -4.05 25.94
C LEU A 114 0.31 -4.80 25.79
N ALA A 115 0.52 -5.78 26.67
CA ALA A 115 1.66 -6.66 26.65
C ALA A 115 1.18 -8.12 26.70
N ILE A 116 1.80 -8.97 25.88
CA ILE A 116 1.52 -10.40 25.76
C ILE A 116 2.81 -11.13 26.14
N LEU A 117 2.87 -11.71 27.34
CA LEU A 117 3.96 -12.59 27.76
C LEU A 117 3.65 -14.02 27.31
N ILE A 118 4.62 -14.66 26.67
CA ILE A 118 4.53 -16.00 26.12
C ILE A 118 5.72 -16.77 26.69
N ARG A 119 5.48 -17.85 27.44
CA ARG A 119 6.56 -18.60 28.12
C ARG A 119 6.39 -20.11 28.08
N ASN A 120 7.50 -20.80 28.26
CA ASN A 120 7.60 -22.23 28.55
C ASN A 120 8.55 -22.43 29.77
N GLU A 121 9.05 -23.65 30.02
CA GLU A 121 9.93 -23.93 31.17
C GLU A 121 11.34 -23.29 31.08
N HIS A 122 11.75 -22.82 29.89
CA HIS A 122 13.13 -22.41 29.59
C HIS A 122 13.20 -21.02 28.94
N ASP A 123 12.23 -20.69 28.09
CA ASP A 123 12.18 -19.46 27.30
C ASP A 123 10.96 -18.61 27.66
N ALA A 124 11.11 -17.29 27.57
CA ALA A 124 10.00 -16.36 27.62
C ALA A 124 10.24 -15.14 26.72
N VAL A 125 9.17 -14.68 26.06
CA VAL A 125 9.16 -13.48 25.23
C VAL A 125 7.96 -12.61 25.58
N VAL A 126 8.11 -11.29 25.49
CA VAL A 126 6.99 -10.34 25.63
C VAL A 126 6.80 -9.54 24.36
N LEU A 127 5.61 -9.60 23.78
CA LEU A 127 5.17 -8.74 22.68
C LEU A 127 4.44 -7.53 23.28
N ARG A 128 4.86 -6.32 22.93
CA ARG A 128 4.30 -5.07 23.47
C ARG A 128 3.85 -4.15 22.35
N LEU A 129 2.65 -3.60 22.49
CA LEU A 129 2.13 -2.52 21.65
C LEU A 129 2.47 -1.17 22.30
N TYR A 130 3.01 -0.24 21.51
CA TYR A 130 3.40 1.10 21.90
C TYR A 130 2.54 2.15 21.16
N PRO A 131 1.36 2.52 21.69
CA PRO A 131 0.47 3.49 21.05
C PRO A 131 1.15 4.84 20.82
N SER A 132 1.93 5.31 21.81
CA SER A 132 2.65 6.59 21.76
C SER A 132 3.91 6.57 20.87
N PHE A 133 4.33 5.42 20.36
CA PHE A 133 5.45 5.29 19.43
C PHE A 133 4.95 4.69 18.12
N HIS A 134 4.39 5.55 17.26
CA HIS A 134 3.87 5.18 15.93
C HIS A 134 2.89 3.98 15.92
N GLU A 135 2.14 3.73 17.00
CA GLU A 135 1.31 2.52 17.12
C GLU A 135 2.10 1.25 16.73
N ALA A 136 3.31 1.08 17.28
CA ALA A 136 4.23 0.02 16.88
C ALA A 136 4.13 -1.21 17.79
N TRP A 137 4.37 -2.39 17.23
CA TRP A 137 4.66 -3.59 18.03
C TRP A 137 6.16 -3.85 18.12
N ALA A 138 6.62 -4.31 19.29
CA ALA A 138 7.97 -4.88 19.46
C ALA A 138 7.93 -6.14 20.34
N GLY A 139 8.79 -7.10 20.01
CA GLY A 139 8.99 -8.33 20.76
C GLY A 139 10.35 -8.35 21.46
N TYR A 140 10.39 -8.77 22.72
CA TYR A 140 11.61 -8.86 23.53
C TYR A 140 11.77 -10.25 24.15
N SER A 141 13.00 -10.71 24.36
CA SER A 141 13.28 -11.79 25.29
C SER A 141 13.19 -11.28 26.73
N VAL A 142 12.75 -12.13 27.65
CA VAL A 142 12.63 -11.82 29.08
C VAL A 142 13.14 -12.99 29.94
N GLU A 143 13.32 -12.75 31.24
CA GLU A 143 13.65 -13.81 32.19
C GLU A 143 12.49 -14.84 32.29
N ALA A 144 12.77 -16.13 32.10
CA ALA A 144 11.74 -17.18 31.94
C ALA A 144 10.77 -17.33 33.14
N ASN A 145 11.25 -17.00 34.34
CA ASN A 145 10.49 -17.03 35.59
C ASN A 145 9.62 -15.78 35.83
N ALA A 146 9.56 -14.83 34.89
CA ALA A 146 8.80 -13.59 35.04
C ALA A 146 7.30 -13.85 35.23
N ALA A 147 6.75 -13.46 36.39
CA ALA A 147 5.36 -13.75 36.75
C ALA A 147 4.31 -13.10 35.83
N THR A 148 4.52 -11.84 35.43
CA THR A 148 3.58 -11.07 34.58
C THR A 148 4.35 -10.27 33.53
N PRO A 149 3.71 -9.81 32.43
CA PRO A 149 4.35 -8.97 31.41
C PRO A 149 5.03 -7.68 31.93
N THR A 150 4.54 -7.02 33.00
CA THR A 150 5.19 -5.85 33.61
C THR A 150 6.33 -6.24 34.55
N ALA A 151 6.19 -7.35 35.29
CA ALA A 151 7.28 -7.92 36.08
C ALA A 151 8.40 -8.50 35.19
N ALA A 152 8.07 -8.88 33.95
CA ALA A 152 9.00 -9.37 32.95
C ALA A 152 9.98 -8.28 32.54
N ARG A 153 11.23 -8.47 32.95
CA ARG A 153 12.37 -7.62 32.62
C ARG A 153 12.82 -7.92 31.17
N PRO A 154 12.75 -6.95 30.24
CA PRO A 154 13.26 -7.11 28.90
C PRO A 154 14.79 -7.25 28.91
N LEU A 155 15.28 -8.25 28.18
CA LEU A 155 16.70 -8.59 28.05
C LEU A 155 17.26 -8.15 26.69
N GLU A 156 16.60 -8.54 25.60
CA GLU A 156 17.01 -8.18 24.24
C GLU A 156 15.79 -7.82 23.36
N LEU A 157 15.97 -6.91 22.41
CA LEU A 157 14.99 -6.65 21.36
C LEU A 157 15.12 -7.73 20.28
N LEU A 158 14.05 -8.50 20.06
CA LEU A 158 13.99 -9.59 19.08
C LEU A 158 13.49 -9.09 17.72
N ALA A 159 12.39 -8.33 17.73
CA ALA A 159 11.71 -7.86 16.52
C ALA A 159 10.94 -6.56 16.76
N THR A 160 10.73 -5.78 15.70
CA THR A 160 9.71 -4.72 15.62
C THR A 160 8.85 -4.92 14.38
N ASP A 161 7.62 -4.40 14.37
CA ASP A 161 6.74 -4.49 13.20
C ASP A 161 7.13 -3.55 12.04
N ASN A 162 8.21 -2.78 12.18
CA ASN A 162 8.69 -1.82 11.17
C ASN A 162 7.61 -0.82 10.70
N GLY A 163 6.61 -0.53 11.55
CA GLY A 163 5.48 0.37 11.29
C GLY A 163 4.33 -0.26 10.49
N ARG A 164 4.34 -1.57 10.27
CA ARG A 164 3.29 -2.29 9.52
C ARG A 164 1.92 -2.19 10.17
N TYR A 165 1.83 -2.20 11.50
CA TYR A 165 0.53 -2.12 12.18
C TYR A 165 -0.14 -0.77 11.95
N ARG A 166 0.62 0.34 12.01
CA ARG A 166 0.14 1.69 11.65
C ARG A 166 -0.23 1.83 10.18
N ARG A 167 0.60 1.34 9.25
CA ARG A 167 0.34 1.43 7.79
C ARG A 167 -0.87 0.60 7.33
N SER A 168 -1.17 -0.49 8.04
CA SER A 168 -2.40 -1.28 7.82
C SER A 168 -3.61 -0.72 8.58
N GLY A 169 -3.41 0.12 9.60
CA GLY A 169 -4.46 0.90 10.25
C GLY A 169 -4.83 0.57 11.69
N GLY A 170 -3.98 -0.15 12.43
CA GLY A 170 -4.28 -0.65 13.79
C GLY A 170 -5.43 -1.67 13.85
N GLY A 171 -5.59 -2.38 14.98
CA GLY A 171 -6.74 -3.25 15.23
C GLY A 171 -6.43 -4.72 15.53
N GLY A 172 -7.32 -5.62 15.12
CA GLY A 172 -7.21 -7.06 15.43
C GLY A 172 -5.91 -7.72 14.98
N VAL A 173 -5.34 -8.58 15.83
CA VAL A 173 -4.11 -9.34 15.55
C VAL A 173 -4.30 -10.83 15.81
N ALA A 174 -3.65 -11.66 15.00
CA ALA A 174 -3.51 -13.10 15.22
C ALA A 174 -2.08 -13.43 15.63
N LEU A 175 -1.95 -14.16 16.74
CA LEU A 175 -0.71 -14.73 17.26
C LEU A 175 -0.65 -16.21 16.87
N HIS A 176 0.47 -16.63 16.29
CA HIS A 176 0.73 -17.99 15.84
C HIS A 176 2.01 -18.53 16.47
N TRP A 177 2.06 -19.84 16.73
CA TRP A 177 3.29 -20.56 16.99
C TRP A 177 3.48 -21.65 15.93
N SER A 178 4.66 -21.72 15.33
CA SER A 178 5.05 -22.80 14.41
C SER A 178 6.55 -22.80 14.19
N SER A 179 7.14 -23.96 13.91
CA SER A 179 8.54 -24.12 13.48
C SER A 179 9.57 -23.42 14.39
N GLY A 180 9.32 -23.37 15.71
CA GLY A 180 10.20 -22.72 16.67
C GLY A 180 10.15 -21.18 16.63
N GLN A 181 9.07 -20.60 16.13
CA GLN A 181 8.85 -19.15 16.04
C GLN A 181 7.45 -18.77 16.54
N ILE A 182 7.36 -17.57 17.14
CA ILE A 182 6.10 -16.86 17.35
C ILE A 182 5.96 -15.82 16.24
N VAL A 183 4.82 -15.83 15.53
CA VAL A 183 4.49 -14.86 14.49
C VAL A 183 3.29 -14.04 14.96
N LEU A 184 3.45 -12.71 14.99
CA LEU A 184 2.34 -11.78 15.15
C LEU A 184 1.91 -11.29 13.75
N SER A 185 0.61 -11.29 13.50
CA SER A 185 0.04 -10.97 12.20
C SER A 185 -1.26 -10.19 12.30
N ARG A 186 -1.68 -9.58 11.19
CA ARG A 186 -3.00 -8.99 10.99
C ARG A 186 -3.59 -9.58 9.73
N GLY A 187 -4.50 -10.55 9.88
CA GLY A 187 -5.00 -11.31 8.75
C GLY A 187 -3.85 -11.98 7.97
N ASN A 188 -3.73 -11.71 6.67
CA ASN A 188 -2.65 -12.24 5.83
C ASN A 188 -1.35 -11.38 5.85
N LEU A 189 -1.23 -10.38 6.72
CA LEU A 189 -0.02 -9.55 6.87
C LEU A 189 0.82 -10.02 8.05
N ARG A 190 2.09 -10.37 7.81
CA ARG A 190 3.09 -10.64 8.87
C ARG A 190 3.56 -9.32 9.49
N LEU A 191 3.26 -9.08 10.78
CA LEU A 191 3.70 -7.89 11.50
C LEU A 191 5.14 -8.07 11.99
N LEU A 192 5.38 -9.09 12.83
CA LEU A 192 6.72 -9.45 13.32
C LEU A 192 6.85 -10.96 13.59
N THR A 193 8.09 -11.44 13.61
CA THR A 193 8.47 -12.82 13.94
C THR A 193 9.48 -12.77 15.08
N VAL A 194 9.35 -13.62 16.10
CA VAL A 194 10.38 -13.80 17.14
C VAL A 194 10.72 -15.28 17.31
N PRO A 195 11.99 -15.64 17.59
CA PRO A 195 12.38 -17.02 17.87
C PRO A 195 11.75 -17.48 19.19
N PHE A 196 11.20 -18.70 19.19
CA PHE A 196 10.59 -19.34 20.35
C PHE A 196 10.64 -20.88 20.20
N PRO A 197 11.76 -21.54 20.57
CA PRO A 197 12.11 -22.88 20.10
C PRO A 197 11.13 -24.00 20.47
N ALA A 198 10.52 -23.94 21.66
CA ALA A 198 9.59 -24.95 22.17
C ALA A 198 8.16 -24.39 22.32
N GLN A 199 7.17 -25.27 22.44
CA GLN A 199 5.75 -24.89 22.53
C GLN A 199 5.49 -23.95 23.71
N PRO A 200 4.68 -22.88 23.53
CA PRO A 200 4.29 -22.03 24.65
C PRO A 200 3.38 -22.76 25.63
N GLY A 201 3.88 -22.98 26.85
CA GLY A 201 3.09 -23.55 27.94
C GLY A 201 2.10 -22.56 28.54
N GLU A 202 2.34 -21.25 28.41
CA GLU A 202 1.51 -20.20 29.00
C GLU A 202 1.54 -18.89 28.20
N VAL A 203 0.39 -18.24 28.13
CA VAL A 203 0.21 -16.90 27.57
C VAL A 203 -0.48 -16.01 28.61
N ILE A 204 0.05 -14.81 28.85
CA ILE A 204 -0.45 -13.85 29.85
C ILE A 204 -0.60 -12.49 29.18
N LEU A 205 -1.79 -11.88 29.29
CA LEU A 205 -2.10 -10.54 28.84
C LEU A 205 -2.02 -9.57 30.02
N GLU A 206 -1.41 -8.40 29.84
CA GLU A 206 -1.41 -7.35 30.87
C GLU A 206 -1.52 -5.95 30.29
N GLY A 207 -2.26 -5.08 31.00
CA GLY A 207 -2.15 -3.63 30.88
C GLY A 207 -3.48 -2.89 31.06
N ASP A 208 -3.73 -1.92 30.19
CA ASP A 208 -4.98 -1.17 30.07
C ASP A 208 -5.37 -1.12 28.59
N PHE A 209 -6.36 -1.93 28.22
CA PHE A 209 -6.74 -2.17 26.84
C PHE A 209 -8.22 -2.54 26.71
N ARG A 210 -8.74 -2.45 25.48
CA ARG A 210 -10.11 -2.78 25.11
C ARG A 210 -10.10 -3.76 23.96
N LEU A 211 -10.75 -4.90 24.16
CA LEU A 211 -10.94 -5.91 23.10
C LEU A 211 -12.41 -5.97 22.69
N GLN A 212 -12.63 -6.25 21.41
CA GLN A 212 -13.90 -6.73 20.87
C GLN A 212 -13.94 -8.27 20.88
N ASP A 213 -12.79 -8.92 20.75
CA ASP A 213 -12.66 -10.37 20.57
C ASP A 213 -11.36 -10.91 21.22
N CYS A 214 -11.42 -12.12 21.77
CA CYS A 214 -10.23 -12.87 22.21
C CYS A 214 -10.58 -14.37 22.28
N ARG A 215 -10.07 -15.17 21.34
CA ARG A 215 -10.39 -16.61 21.24
C ARG A 215 -9.36 -17.40 20.43
N TRP A 216 -9.35 -18.71 20.64
CA TRP A 216 -8.60 -19.66 19.81
C TRP A 216 -9.36 -20.01 18.53
N HIS A 217 -8.66 -20.03 17.39
CA HIS A 217 -9.19 -20.51 16.12
C HIS A 217 -8.38 -21.68 15.58
N ALA A 218 -9.04 -22.59 14.86
CA ALA A 218 -8.37 -23.60 14.04
C ALA A 218 -7.46 -22.94 13.00
N PHE A 219 -6.31 -23.54 12.74
CA PHE A 219 -5.18 -22.94 12.01
C PHE A 219 -5.60 -22.14 10.77
N SER A 220 -5.28 -20.85 10.78
CA SER A 220 -5.14 -20.10 9.54
C SER A 220 -3.71 -20.27 9.04
N THR A 221 -3.52 -20.38 7.73
CA THR A 221 -2.17 -20.45 7.13
C THR A 221 -1.36 -19.24 7.57
N ILE A 222 -0.25 -19.48 8.29
CA ILE A 222 0.65 -18.42 8.74
C ILE A 222 1.03 -17.56 7.53
N PRO A 223 0.89 -16.23 7.60
CA PRO A 223 1.27 -15.34 6.51
C PRO A 223 2.69 -15.60 6.02
N ALA A 224 2.88 -15.57 4.70
CA ALA A 224 4.20 -15.68 4.09
C ALA A 224 5.15 -14.62 4.66
N ASP A 225 6.46 -14.89 4.62
CA ASP A 225 7.44 -13.90 5.05
C ASP A 225 7.81 -12.96 3.88
N ASP A 226 7.12 -11.83 3.82
CA ASP A 226 7.35 -10.78 2.83
C ASP A 226 8.73 -10.10 2.97
N GLU A 227 9.47 -10.28 4.08
CA GLU A 227 10.87 -9.83 4.18
C GLU A 227 11.79 -10.75 3.37
N LEU A 228 11.59 -12.07 3.47
CA LEU A 228 12.38 -13.08 2.74
C LEU A 228 12.02 -13.16 1.26
N ALA A 229 10.73 -13.03 0.91
CA ALA A 229 10.26 -13.21 -0.47
C ALA A 229 10.79 -12.17 -1.47
N PHE A 230 11.26 -11.00 -1.00
CA PHE A 230 11.66 -9.90 -1.88
C PHE A 230 13.18 -9.83 -2.14
N ASP A 231 14.02 -10.33 -1.22
CA ASP A 231 15.47 -10.37 -1.42
C ASP A 231 15.87 -11.44 -2.46
N GLY A 232 15.06 -12.50 -2.63
CA GLY A 232 15.16 -13.45 -3.72
C GLY A 232 14.41 -12.98 -4.97
N GLY A 233 15.13 -12.40 -5.94
CA GLY A 233 14.58 -11.66 -7.09
C GLY A 233 13.80 -12.44 -8.16
N ASN A 234 13.00 -13.44 -7.79
CA ASN A 234 12.11 -14.19 -8.71
C ASN A 234 10.82 -14.76 -8.08
N ALA A 235 10.50 -14.45 -6.81
CA ALA A 235 9.25 -14.90 -6.19
C ALA A 235 8.07 -13.96 -6.52
N GLY A 236 7.02 -14.50 -7.16
CA GLY A 236 5.76 -13.78 -7.33
C GLY A 236 5.02 -13.60 -6.00
N PRO A 237 4.32 -12.46 -5.77
CA PRO A 237 3.66 -12.21 -4.49
C PRO A 237 2.40 -13.07 -4.29
N LEU A 238 2.18 -13.49 -3.05
CA LEU A 238 0.90 -14.02 -2.53
C LEU A 238 0.30 -15.23 -3.30
N GLY A 239 1.13 -16.20 -3.65
CA GLY A 239 0.68 -17.50 -4.16
C GLY A 239 0.51 -18.55 -3.06
N HIS A 240 -0.73 -18.95 -2.75
CA HIS A 240 -0.96 -20.32 -2.28
C HIS A 240 -0.51 -21.25 -3.42
N GLN A 241 0.53 -22.08 -3.21
CA GLN A 241 0.94 -23.05 -4.22
C GLN A 241 -0.24 -23.97 -4.56
N ALA A 242 -0.67 -23.94 -5.82
CA ALA A 242 -1.78 -24.76 -6.29
C ALA A 242 -1.33 -26.22 -6.35
N ALA A 243 -1.70 -26.99 -5.33
CA ALA A 243 -1.58 -28.43 -5.37
C ALA A 243 -2.49 -28.99 -6.47
N SER A 244 -1.90 -29.32 -7.62
CA SER A 244 -2.58 -29.92 -8.77
C SER A 244 -1.76 -31.08 -9.32
N THR A 245 -1.85 -32.22 -8.64
CA THR A 245 -1.47 -33.53 -9.15
C THR A 245 -2.68 -34.46 -9.00
N PRO A 246 -3.18 -35.11 -10.06
CA PRO A 246 -4.35 -35.98 -9.96
C PRO A 246 -4.04 -37.26 -9.15
N PRO A 247 -5.05 -37.90 -8.54
CA PRO A 247 -4.83 -39.02 -7.62
C PRO A 247 -4.42 -40.29 -8.37
N GLY A 248 -3.22 -40.80 -8.06
CA GLY A 248 -2.68 -42.04 -8.62
C GLY A 248 -1.68 -42.69 -7.68
N GLU A 249 -2.13 -43.78 -7.04
CA GLU A 249 -1.38 -44.72 -6.21
C GLU A 249 -0.77 -44.24 -4.87
N SER A 250 -0.84 -45.14 -3.89
CA SER A 250 -0.55 -44.92 -2.49
C SER A 250 0.94 -44.75 -2.18
N ALA A 251 1.31 -43.60 -1.61
CA ALA A 251 2.59 -43.37 -0.95
C ALA A 251 2.38 -43.15 0.57
N PRO A 252 3.34 -43.53 1.43
CA PRO A 252 3.23 -43.40 2.89
C PRO A 252 3.16 -41.92 3.34
N PRO A 253 2.67 -41.63 4.56
CA PRO A 253 2.41 -40.25 5.01
C PRO A 253 3.66 -39.38 4.93
N ALA A 254 3.52 -38.25 4.22
CA ALA A 254 4.61 -37.31 3.98
C ALA A 254 5.03 -36.59 5.27
N ALA A 255 6.08 -37.10 5.91
CA ALA A 255 6.87 -36.32 6.85
C ALA A 255 7.61 -35.21 6.08
N GLY A 256 7.59 -33.99 6.63
CA GLY A 256 8.46 -32.90 6.16
C GLY A 256 7.94 -32.11 4.96
N VAL A 257 7.01 -31.18 5.21
CA VAL A 257 7.14 -29.88 4.53
C VAL A 257 8.41 -29.24 5.10
N SER A 258 9.51 -29.36 4.34
CA SER A 258 10.77 -28.71 4.66
C SER A 258 10.60 -27.20 4.46
N VAL A 259 10.06 -26.53 5.47
CA VAL A 259 10.22 -25.07 5.62
C VAL A 259 11.72 -24.79 5.51
N ALA A 260 12.10 -23.83 4.66
CA ALA A 260 13.49 -23.45 4.50
C ALA A 260 14.06 -23.01 5.85
N THR A 261 14.78 -23.92 6.52
CA THR A 261 15.60 -23.61 7.69
C THR A 261 16.66 -22.65 7.24
N ALA A 262 16.59 -21.40 7.72
CA ALA A 262 17.47 -20.26 7.46
C ALA A 262 18.62 -20.61 6.49
N GLU A 263 18.34 -20.57 5.19
CA GLU A 263 19.35 -20.89 4.18
C GLU A 263 20.58 -20.02 4.44
N ALA A 264 21.75 -20.65 4.46
CA ALA A 264 22.96 -20.03 4.95
C ALA A 264 23.32 -18.81 4.10
N ARG A 265 22.91 -17.61 4.56
CA ARG A 265 23.38 -16.33 4.03
C ARG A 265 24.89 -16.36 4.01
N GLU A 266 25.48 -15.79 2.95
CA GLU A 266 26.93 -15.74 2.79
C GLU A 266 27.58 -15.22 4.08
N PRO A 267 28.62 -15.89 4.60
CA PRO A 267 29.29 -15.46 5.82
C PRO A 267 29.90 -14.07 5.62
N LEU A 268 29.68 -13.18 6.59
CA LEU A 268 30.26 -11.83 6.58
C LEU A 268 31.79 -11.91 6.52
N ASP A 269 32.44 -10.94 5.86
CA ASP A 269 33.88 -10.95 5.72
C ASP A 269 34.60 -10.85 7.08
N PRO A 270 35.69 -11.62 7.29
CA PRO A 270 36.49 -11.54 8.52
C PRO A 270 37.09 -10.13 8.70
N PRO A 271 36.69 -9.37 9.74
CA PRO A 271 37.12 -7.99 9.95
C PRO A 271 38.64 -7.81 10.03
N ALA A 272 39.39 -8.83 10.48
CA ALA A 272 40.85 -8.77 10.57
C ALA A 272 41.57 -8.74 9.21
N ARG A 273 40.87 -9.02 8.10
CA ARG A 273 41.41 -8.86 6.73
C ARG A 273 41.36 -7.42 6.23
N MET A 274 40.67 -6.52 6.93
CA MET A 274 40.45 -5.14 6.50
C MET A 274 41.56 -4.20 7.01
N ALA A 275 41.81 -3.12 6.27
CA ALA A 275 42.87 -2.16 6.59
C ALA A 275 42.45 -1.18 7.72
N TRP A 276 42.52 -1.64 8.96
CA TRP A 276 42.23 -0.83 10.14
C TRP A 276 43.39 0.13 10.48
N GLU A 277 43.08 1.41 10.63
CA GLU A 277 44.01 2.46 11.05
C GLU A 277 43.57 3.08 12.39
N LYS A 278 44.52 3.29 13.30
CA LYS A 278 44.29 4.01 14.56
C LYS A 278 44.20 5.51 14.27
N ARG A 279 43.04 6.14 14.52
CA ARG A 279 42.78 7.56 14.19
C ARG A 279 42.94 8.51 15.38
N GLY A 280 42.89 8.02 16.62
CA GLY A 280 43.10 8.85 17.80
C GLY A 280 43.01 8.10 19.13
N GLY A 281 43.35 8.80 20.21
CA GLY A 281 43.32 8.31 21.59
C GLY A 281 44.64 7.73 22.11
N GLU A 282 44.66 7.47 23.42
CA GLU A 282 45.79 6.92 24.17
C GLU A 282 46.50 5.76 23.44
N SER A 283 47.84 5.76 23.52
CA SER A 283 48.71 4.75 22.90
C SER A 283 48.38 3.31 23.34
N SER A 284 47.84 3.12 24.53
CA SER A 284 47.51 1.83 25.16
C SER A 284 46.32 1.07 24.57
N ALA A 285 45.42 1.71 23.82
CA ALA A 285 44.32 1.00 23.17
C ALA A 285 44.83 0.20 21.95
N SER A 286 44.53 -1.10 21.89
CA SER A 286 44.87 -1.99 20.78
C SER A 286 43.63 -2.50 20.04
N LEU A 287 43.85 -2.96 18.81
CA LEU A 287 42.87 -3.69 18.01
C LEU A 287 43.49 -5.05 17.67
N ASP A 288 43.15 -6.05 18.48
CA ASP A 288 43.76 -7.38 18.42
C ASP A 288 42.99 -8.28 17.44
N THR A 289 43.69 -9.12 16.68
CA THR A 289 43.05 -10.14 15.82
C THR A 289 42.60 -11.34 16.65
N LEU A 290 41.37 -11.79 16.44
CA LEU A 290 40.79 -12.97 17.09
C LEU A 290 41.04 -14.24 16.24
N PRO A 291 41.05 -15.45 16.85
CA PRO A 291 41.37 -16.70 16.14
C PRO A 291 40.40 -17.07 15.00
N ASP A 292 39.18 -16.53 15.02
CA ASP A 292 38.15 -16.71 14.00
C ASP A 292 38.21 -15.64 12.88
N GLY A 293 39.19 -14.74 12.93
CA GLY A 293 39.30 -13.62 11.98
C GLY A 293 38.49 -12.38 12.37
N GLY A 294 37.84 -12.38 13.54
CA GLY A 294 37.28 -11.18 14.15
C GLY A 294 38.36 -10.19 14.60
N VAL A 295 37.95 -8.98 14.99
CA VAL A 295 38.80 -7.99 15.66
C VAL A 295 38.25 -7.64 17.03
N ARG A 296 39.15 -7.38 17.98
CA ARG A 296 38.84 -6.99 19.34
C ARG A 296 39.48 -5.66 19.67
N LEU A 297 38.64 -4.63 19.84
CA LEU A 297 39.07 -3.39 20.47
C LEU A 297 39.22 -3.66 21.97
N ALA A 298 40.45 -3.57 22.46
CA ALA A 298 40.77 -3.67 23.88
C ALA A 298 41.38 -2.35 24.35
N ALA A 299 40.78 -1.73 25.37
CA ALA A 299 41.31 -0.54 26.00
C ALA A 299 41.29 -0.67 27.53
N PRO A 300 42.44 -0.54 28.22
CA PRO A 300 42.49 -0.42 29.68
C PRO A 300 41.86 0.91 30.13
N PRO A 301 41.69 1.13 31.45
CA PRO A 301 41.11 2.38 31.98
C PRO A 301 41.94 3.59 31.55
N GLY A 302 41.27 4.63 31.05
CA GLY A 302 41.90 5.67 30.26
C GLY A 302 41.03 6.91 30.11
N ARG A 303 41.68 8.09 30.03
CA ARG A 303 41.02 9.40 30.03
C ARG A 303 40.62 9.90 28.65
N GLU A 304 41.27 9.44 27.59
CA GLU A 304 40.95 9.83 26.22
C GLU A 304 40.15 8.74 25.50
N PRO A 305 39.16 9.07 24.65
CA PRO A 305 38.51 8.08 23.79
C PRO A 305 39.50 7.56 22.73
N ALA A 306 39.29 6.34 22.24
CA ALA A 306 40.15 5.74 21.21
C ALA A 306 39.36 5.23 20.01
N TYR A 307 39.95 5.34 18.82
CA TYR A 307 39.30 5.08 17.53
C TYR A 307 40.18 4.23 16.62
N PHE A 308 39.58 3.18 16.05
CA PHE A 308 40.12 2.46 14.91
C PHE A 308 39.11 2.53 13.78
N ALA A 309 39.57 2.86 12.58
CA ALA A 309 38.71 3.10 11.43
C ALA A 309 39.30 2.45 10.18
N LEU A 310 38.43 2.02 9.29
CA LEU A 310 38.76 1.57 7.95
C LEU A 310 38.10 2.50 6.91
N PRO A 311 38.67 2.61 5.70
CA PRO A 311 38.03 3.37 4.63
C PRO A 311 36.72 2.70 4.19
N LEU A 312 35.69 3.51 3.97
CA LEU A 312 34.47 3.08 3.27
C LEU A 312 34.75 2.93 1.76
N PRO A 313 33.97 2.10 1.04
CA PRO A 313 33.96 2.14 -0.43
C PRO A 313 33.54 3.53 -0.93
N GLN A 314 33.82 3.82 -2.21
CA GLN A 314 33.56 5.16 -2.77
C GLN A 314 32.07 5.50 -2.75
N GLY A 315 31.76 6.75 -2.39
CA GLY A 315 30.40 7.26 -2.24
C GLY A 315 30.04 7.57 -0.79
N ALA A 316 28.83 8.10 -0.60
CA ALA A 316 28.21 8.33 0.71
C ALA A 316 26.87 7.60 0.86
N LEU A 317 26.46 6.86 -0.19
CA LEU A 317 25.35 5.92 -0.19
C LEU A 317 25.93 4.52 0.06
N PHE A 318 25.68 3.95 1.23
CA PHE A 318 26.17 2.61 1.56
C PHE A 318 25.29 1.90 2.59
N ASP A 319 25.39 0.58 2.55
CA ASP A 319 24.86 -0.37 3.51
C ASP A 319 26.02 -1.12 4.18
N ALA A 320 26.05 -1.11 5.51
CA ALA A 320 27.05 -1.80 6.32
C ALA A 320 26.39 -2.76 7.30
N GLU A 321 26.68 -4.06 7.17
CA GLU A 321 26.26 -5.10 8.12
C GLU A 321 27.43 -5.51 9.01
N LEU A 322 27.23 -5.49 10.33
CA LEU A 322 28.22 -5.77 11.36
C LEU A 322 27.70 -6.87 12.29
N GLU A 323 28.50 -7.90 12.57
CA GLU A 323 28.22 -8.86 13.64
C GLU A 323 29.05 -8.53 14.88
N ILE A 324 28.39 -8.01 15.91
CA ILE A 324 28.98 -7.73 17.22
C ILE A 324 28.90 -9.00 18.06
N GLY A 325 30.04 -9.63 18.33
CA GLY A 325 30.13 -10.82 19.18
C GLY A 325 30.14 -10.50 20.67
N ARG A 326 30.63 -9.32 21.03
CA ARG A 326 30.67 -8.82 22.41
C ARG A 326 30.79 -7.30 22.45
N ALA A 327 30.06 -6.64 23.34
CA ALA A 327 30.19 -5.22 23.64
C ALA A 327 30.25 -4.97 25.14
N THR A 328 30.73 -3.78 25.52
CA THR A 328 30.73 -3.28 26.90
C THR A 328 30.25 -1.83 26.94
N PRO A 329 29.72 -1.34 28.08
CA PRO A 329 29.26 0.04 28.20
C PRO A 329 30.28 1.07 27.70
N GLY A 330 29.88 2.03 26.87
CA GLY A 330 30.80 3.04 26.33
C GLY A 330 31.70 2.56 25.17
N THR A 331 31.37 1.43 24.55
CA THR A 331 31.92 1.03 23.24
C THR A 331 30.89 1.24 22.13
N GLY A 332 31.33 1.30 20.87
CA GLY A 332 30.39 1.52 19.77
C GLY A 332 31.01 1.55 18.37
N ILE A 333 30.17 1.84 17.40
CA ILE A 333 30.49 1.99 15.97
C ILE A 333 30.33 3.46 15.57
N PHE A 334 31.23 4.03 14.78
CA PHE A 334 31.14 5.41 14.31
C PHE A 334 31.37 5.56 12.80
N LEU A 335 30.78 6.60 12.23
CA LEU A 335 31.11 7.10 10.89
C LEU A 335 32.05 8.29 11.03
N GLY A 336 33.13 8.30 10.23
CA GLY A 336 34.13 9.37 10.20
C GLY A 336 34.28 9.99 8.82
N ASP A 337 34.82 11.21 8.77
CA ASP A 337 35.16 11.89 7.51
C ASP A 337 36.58 11.52 7.02
N GLU A 338 37.10 12.22 6.00
CA GLU A 338 38.44 11.99 5.43
C GLU A 338 39.59 12.16 6.43
N LYS A 339 39.39 12.89 7.54
CA LYS A 339 40.38 13.04 8.61
C LYS A 339 40.26 11.95 9.67
N GLY A 340 39.27 11.06 9.55
CA GLY A 340 38.89 10.09 10.58
C GLY A 340 38.20 10.74 11.78
N GLU A 341 37.78 12.00 11.67
CA GLU A 341 37.06 12.68 12.74
C GLU A 341 35.62 12.13 12.81
N PRO A 342 35.08 11.73 13.98
CA PRO A 342 33.72 11.23 14.06
C PRO A 342 32.68 12.26 13.58
N ILE A 343 31.69 11.77 12.83
CA ILE A 343 30.50 12.49 12.33
C ILE A 343 29.29 12.13 13.20
N CYS A 344 29.05 10.83 13.40
CA CYS A 344 28.06 10.28 14.32
C CYS A 344 28.53 8.90 14.84
N GLY A 345 28.01 8.46 15.98
CA GLY A 345 28.27 7.10 16.49
C GLY A 345 27.05 6.45 17.11
N LEU A 346 27.03 5.12 17.10
CA LEU A 346 26.09 4.25 17.82
C LEU A 346 26.85 3.61 19.00
N GLN A 347 26.39 3.86 20.22
CA GLN A 347 27.05 3.43 21.46
C GLN A 347 26.19 2.42 22.23
N PHE A 348 26.85 1.40 22.77
CA PHE A 348 26.29 0.50 23.78
C PHE A 348 26.35 1.17 25.15
N ASP A 349 25.20 1.44 25.74
CA ASP A 349 25.09 2.13 27.02
C ASP A 349 24.51 1.24 28.12
N PRO A 350 24.95 1.43 29.38
CA PRO A 350 24.51 0.61 30.48
C PRO A 350 23.08 1.00 30.87
N THR A 351 22.16 0.04 30.83
CA THR A 351 20.85 0.22 31.47
C THR A 351 21.01 0.25 33.00
N PRO A 352 19.98 0.64 33.79
CA PRO A 352 19.96 0.42 35.24
C PRO A 352 20.04 -1.07 35.62
N ASN A 353 19.71 -1.95 34.67
CA ASN A 353 19.58 -3.38 34.85
C ASN A 353 20.92 -4.08 34.57
N ALA A 354 21.50 -4.71 35.59
CA ALA A 354 22.83 -5.34 35.49
C ALA A 354 22.87 -6.43 34.41
N GLY A 355 23.84 -6.32 33.48
CA GLY A 355 24.02 -7.25 32.37
C GLY A 355 23.30 -6.89 31.07
N THR A 356 22.45 -5.85 31.06
CA THR A 356 21.72 -5.43 29.85
C THR A 356 22.24 -4.08 29.33
N LEU A 357 22.51 -4.01 28.03
CA LEU A 357 22.92 -2.80 27.31
C LEU A 357 21.75 -2.30 26.44
N TRP A 358 21.71 -1.00 26.16
CA TRP A 358 20.87 -0.43 25.10
C TRP A 358 21.76 0.26 24.07
N LEU A 359 21.36 0.24 22.80
CA LEU A 359 22.12 0.85 21.70
C LEU A 359 21.49 2.17 21.26
N GLY A 360 22.29 3.19 20.94
CA GLY A 360 21.73 4.43 20.41
C GLY A 360 22.75 5.46 19.93
N PHE A 361 22.25 6.49 19.25
CA PHE A 361 23.07 7.56 18.71
C PHE A 361 23.72 8.43 19.80
N THR A 362 24.99 8.77 19.57
CA THR A 362 25.86 9.53 20.48
C THR A 362 26.87 10.41 19.72
N ASP A 363 27.52 11.32 20.45
CA ASP A 363 28.80 11.91 20.03
C ASP A 363 29.93 10.97 20.45
N ALA A 364 30.57 10.29 19.49
CA ALA A 364 31.67 9.37 19.75
C ALA A 364 32.92 10.03 20.38
N ARG A 365 33.01 11.37 20.46
CA ARG A 365 34.06 12.10 21.20
C ARG A 365 33.79 12.24 22.69
N ARG A 366 32.52 12.36 23.07
CA ARG A 366 32.10 12.65 24.45
C ARG A 366 31.48 11.44 25.14
N GLY A 367 30.97 10.48 24.35
CA GLY A 367 30.04 9.47 24.82
C GLY A 367 28.65 10.05 25.06
N SER A 368 27.69 9.19 25.39
CA SER A 368 26.36 9.65 25.76
C SER A 368 26.35 10.17 27.20
N GLU A 369 25.47 11.14 27.47
CA GLU A 369 24.99 11.33 28.82
C GLU A 369 24.13 10.12 29.22
N ARG A 370 24.22 9.71 30.49
CA ARG A 370 23.50 8.53 31.00
C ARG A 370 21.99 8.75 30.99
N LYS A 371 21.33 8.39 29.89
CA LYS A 371 19.88 8.44 29.72
C LYS A 371 19.24 7.15 30.22
N THR A 372 18.29 7.28 31.13
CA THR A 372 17.40 6.17 31.51
C THR A 372 16.25 6.10 30.50
N ARG A 373 16.12 4.96 29.82
CA ARG A 373 15.04 4.67 28.87
C ARG A 373 14.17 3.56 29.43
N ASP A 374 12.85 3.67 29.25
CA ASP A 374 11.86 2.76 29.84
C ASP A 374 11.23 1.88 28.74
N PRO A 375 11.58 0.58 28.63
CA PRO A 375 10.99 -0.32 27.64
C PRO A 375 9.50 -0.62 27.91
N GLY A 376 8.92 -0.12 29.01
CA GLY A 376 7.47 -0.05 29.21
C GLY A 376 6.76 1.13 28.55
N ARG A 377 7.50 2.07 27.93
CA ARG A 377 6.96 3.31 27.33
C ARG A 377 7.42 3.60 25.92
N GLU A 378 8.64 3.21 25.57
CA GLU A 378 9.20 3.37 24.23
C GLU A 378 9.87 2.07 23.77
N ILE A 379 10.07 1.90 22.46
CA ILE A 379 10.89 0.81 21.94
C ILE A 379 12.36 1.10 22.29
N VAL A 380 12.98 0.20 23.05
CA VAL A 380 14.38 0.31 23.44
C VAL A 380 15.17 -0.84 22.81
N PRO A 381 16.17 -0.58 21.96
CA PRO A 381 16.99 -1.62 21.34
C PRO A 381 17.99 -2.19 22.36
N LEU A 382 17.49 -3.15 23.14
CA LEU A 382 18.21 -3.85 24.20
C LEU A 382 19.01 -5.05 23.65
N THR A 383 20.13 -5.35 24.29
CA THR A 383 20.99 -6.51 23.97
C THR A 383 21.84 -6.88 25.19
N GLN A 384 22.25 -8.14 25.28
CA GLN A 384 23.27 -8.63 26.23
C GLN A 384 24.71 -8.36 25.74
N GLY A 385 24.87 -7.59 24.66
CA GLY A 385 26.15 -7.22 24.07
C GLY A 385 26.56 -8.06 22.86
N LYS A 386 25.67 -8.94 22.37
CA LYS A 386 25.80 -9.63 21.08
C LYS A 386 24.61 -9.23 20.19
N VAL A 387 24.87 -8.74 18.98
CA VAL A 387 23.83 -8.27 18.06
C VAL A 387 24.38 -8.12 16.64
N ARG A 388 23.56 -8.33 15.61
CA ARG A 388 23.85 -7.87 14.24
C ARG A 388 23.28 -6.49 14.01
N LEU A 389 24.09 -5.60 13.46
CA LEU A 389 23.73 -4.21 13.15
C LEU A 389 23.77 -4.00 11.65
N ARG A 390 22.76 -3.37 11.10
CA ARG A 390 22.76 -2.84 9.73
C ARG A 390 22.72 -1.33 9.79
N ILE A 391 23.58 -0.65 9.05
CA ILE A 391 23.67 0.82 9.01
C ILE A 391 23.48 1.25 7.55
N LEU A 392 22.38 1.96 7.29
CA LEU A 392 22.10 2.57 6.00
C LEU A 392 22.44 4.05 6.09
N CYS A 393 23.38 4.52 5.27
CA CYS A 393 23.80 5.91 5.24
C CYS A 393 23.58 6.50 3.86
N GLY A 394 22.93 7.66 3.81
CA GLY A 394 22.68 8.37 2.56
C GLY A 394 21.71 9.54 2.72
N ALA A 395 21.73 10.44 1.75
CA ALA A 395 20.86 11.63 1.73
C ALA A 395 20.87 12.44 3.04
N GLY A 396 22.04 12.53 3.70
CA GLY A 396 22.21 13.26 4.95
C GLY A 396 21.54 12.62 6.17
N THR A 397 21.14 11.35 6.06
CA THR A 397 20.59 10.55 7.16
C THR A 397 21.45 9.31 7.42
N VAL A 398 21.41 8.81 8.64
CA VAL A 398 21.88 7.47 9.00
C VAL A 398 20.73 6.75 9.71
N LYS A 399 20.25 5.69 9.08
CA LYS A 399 19.32 4.73 9.67
C LYS A 399 20.09 3.50 10.13
N TRP A 400 19.51 2.78 11.08
CA TRP A 400 20.12 1.57 11.59
C TRP A 400 19.06 0.57 12.04
N MET A 401 19.42 -0.71 11.96
CA MET A 401 18.55 -1.82 12.28
C MET A 401 19.30 -2.84 13.14
N THR A 402 18.60 -3.55 14.02
CA THR A 402 19.15 -4.65 14.80
C THR A 402 18.54 -5.99 14.39
N SER A 403 19.33 -7.05 14.43
CA SER A 403 18.88 -8.42 14.25
C SER A 403 19.68 -9.37 15.16
N LEU A 404 19.08 -10.49 15.55
CA LEU A 404 19.77 -11.57 16.26
C LEU A 404 20.09 -12.78 15.36
N ASP A 405 19.28 -13.00 14.31
CA ASP A 405 19.43 -14.08 13.35
C ASP A 405 20.03 -13.62 11.99
N GLY A 406 20.10 -12.31 11.74
CA GLY A 406 20.51 -11.73 10.46
C GLY A 406 19.45 -11.85 9.35
N VAL A 407 18.25 -12.35 9.69
CA VAL A 407 17.12 -12.56 8.79
C VAL A 407 16.08 -11.47 9.02
N HIS A 408 15.54 -11.38 10.23
CA HIS A 408 14.51 -10.41 10.60
C HIS A 408 15.19 -9.15 11.12
N TRP A 409 14.89 -8.00 10.49
CA TRP A 409 15.57 -6.73 10.81
C TRP A 409 14.62 -5.73 11.46
N SER A 410 14.92 -5.37 12.72
CA SER A 410 14.16 -4.38 13.48
C SER A 410 14.67 -2.97 13.18
N PHE A 411 13.84 -2.09 12.64
CA PHE A 411 14.23 -0.69 12.42
C PHE A 411 14.22 0.11 13.74
N CYS A 412 15.40 0.53 14.18
CA CYS A 412 15.58 1.20 15.47
C CYS A 412 15.56 2.72 15.31
N GLY A 413 14.56 3.37 15.91
CA GLY A 413 14.56 4.82 16.08
C GLY A 413 15.41 5.26 17.29
N PRO A 414 15.91 6.52 17.33
CA PRO A 414 15.82 7.54 16.29
C PRO A 414 16.85 7.33 15.17
N VAL A 415 16.68 8.07 14.08
CA VAL A 415 17.67 8.24 13.00
C VAL A 415 18.64 9.38 13.33
N ALA A 416 19.85 9.37 12.78
CA ALA A 416 20.69 10.56 12.75
C ALA A 416 20.39 11.37 11.48
N GLU A 417 20.31 12.68 11.62
CA GLU A 417 19.93 13.62 10.56
C GLU A 417 20.98 14.73 10.44
N ARG A 418 20.92 15.50 9.35
CA ARG A 418 21.81 16.65 9.07
C ARG A 418 23.28 16.26 9.00
N ILE A 419 23.55 15.13 8.35
CA ILE A 419 24.91 14.64 8.07
C ILE A 419 25.50 15.42 6.89
N ASP A 420 25.95 16.66 7.15
CA ASP A 420 26.59 17.55 6.14
C ASP A 420 28.04 17.15 5.82
N ARG A 421 28.71 16.38 6.68
CA ARG A 421 30.09 15.91 6.47
C ARG A 421 30.05 14.56 5.77
N ARG A 422 30.75 14.44 4.63
CA ARG A 422 30.82 13.20 3.85
C ARG A 422 31.41 12.05 4.67
N PRO A 423 30.66 10.96 4.90
CA PRO A 423 31.19 9.73 5.48
C PRO A 423 32.21 9.10 4.54
N ARG A 424 33.37 8.75 5.10
CA ARG A 424 34.52 8.17 4.38
C ARG A 424 35.22 7.06 5.15
N MET A 425 34.90 6.92 6.43
CA MET A 425 35.38 5.83 7.27
C MET A 425 34.25 5.25 8.10
N LEU A 426 34.30 3.94 8.32
CA LEU A 426 33.56 3.24 9.37
C LEU A 426 34.58 2.80 10.42
N GLY A 427 34.22 2.88 11.69
CA GLY A 427 35.16 2.52 12.74
C GLY A 427 34.52 2.02 14.02
N VAL A 428 35.36 1.43 14.87
CA VAL A 428 35.04 1.05 16.24
C VAL A 428 35.63 2.09 17.20
N PHE A 429 34.89 2.42 18.27
CA PHE A 429 35.36 3.36 19.27
C PHE A 429 35.08 2.90 20.70
N ARG A 430 35.82 3.52 21.63
CA ARG A 430 35.56 3.47 23.08
C ARG A 430 35.63 4.88 23.67
N THR A 431 34.81 5.13 24.68
CA THR A 431 34.82 6.38 25.47
C THR A 431 35.84 6.31 26.61
N SER A 432 36.08 7.44 27.29
CA SER A 432 36.89 7.50 28.51
C SER A 432 36.22 6.72 29.65
N ALA A 433 36.96 5.88 30.38
CA ALA A 433 36.39 5.02 31.42
C ALA A 433 37.39 4.64 32.52
N GLN A 434 36.86 4.34 33.71
CA GLN A 434 37.61 3.78 34.85
C GLN A 434 37.69 2.24 34.84
N GLN A 435 37.13 1.59 33.82
CA GLN A 435 37.05 0.14 33.68
C GLN A 435 37.43 -0.25 32.25
N ASP A 436 37.93 -1.46 32.07
CA ASP A 436 38.25 -2.04 30.77
C ASP A 436 37.06 -1.94 29.81
N ARG A 437 37.36 -1.55 28.57
CA ARG A 437 36.40 -1.50 27.46
C ARG A 437 36.80 -2.51 26.40
N VAL A 438 35.84 -3.35 26.05
CA VAL A 438 35.97 -4.42 25.05
C VAL A 438 34.81 -4.34 24.05
N LEU A 439 35.14 -4.35 22.76
CA LEU A 439 34.22 -4.58 21.66
C LEU A 439 34.84 -5.65 20.74
N GLU A 440 34.09 -6.69 20.41
CA GLU A 440 34.49 -7.77 19.50
C GLU A 440 33.58 -7.76 18.27
N LEU A 441 34.15 -7.41 17.11
CA LEU A 441 33.49 -7.43 15.81
C LEU A 441 33.90 -8.73 15.10
N ARG A 442 32.94 -9.60 14.82
CA ARG A 442 33.15 -10.97 14.31
C ARG A 442 33.01 -11.06 12.80
N GLY A 443 32.13 -10.26 12.22
CA GLY A 443 31.88 -10.16 10.78
C GLY A 443 31.58 -8.73 10.38
N LEU A 444 31.98 -8.34 9.17
CA LEU A 444 31.67 -7.04 8.59
C LEU A 444 31.46 -7.18 7.08
N ARG A 445 30.38 -6.61 6.55
CA ARG A 445 30.12 -6.49 5.11
C ARG A 445 29.84 -5.03 4.77
N LEU A 446 30.51 -4.53 3.74
CA LEU A 446 30.39 -3.14 3.26
C LEU A 446 29.96 -3.16 1.80
N VAL A 447 28.77 -2.65 1.54
CA VAL A 447 28.21 -2.55 0.19
C VAL A 447 28.05 -1.06 -0.11
N ALA A 448 28.78 -0.56 -1.10
CA ALA A 448 28.39 0.71 -1.71
C ALA A 448 27.05 0.46 -2.40
N GLU A 449 26.05 1.30 -2.13
CA GLU A 449 24.77 1.17 -2.80
C GLU A 449 24.98 1.50 -4.29
N GLU A 450 24.84 0.51 -5.16
CA GLU A 450 24.65 0.77 -6.57
C GLU A 450 23.21 1.26 -6.80
N ALA A 451 22.96 1.94 -7.91
CA ALA A 451 21.58 2.23 -8.32
C ALA A 451 20.82 0.91 -8.62
N LEU A 452 19.59 1.00 -9.16
CA LEU A 452 18.90 -0.22 -9.58
C LEU A 452 19.81 -1.03 -10.55
N PRO A 453 19.80 -2.37 -10.50
CA PRO A 453 20.64 -3.17 -11.38
C PRO A 453 20.41 -2.83 -12.86
N GLY A 454 21.38 -2.18 -13.50
CA GLY A 454 21.30 -1.71 -14.88
C GLY A 454 20.64 -0.34 -15.10
N TRP A 455 20.12 0.33 -14.07
CA TRP A 455 19.47 1.64 -14.19
C TRP A 455 19.76 2.59 -12.99
N PRO A 456 20.27 3.81 -13.22
CA PRO A 456 20.77 4.33 -14.49
C PRO A 456 21.95 3.53 -15.01
N SER A 457 22.13 3.52 -16.33
CA SER A 457 23.24 2.83 -16.98
C SER A 457 24.59 3.35 -16.49
N ARG A 458 25.57 2.44 -16.38
CA ARG A 458 26.94 2.76 -15.93
C ARG A 458 27.62 3.79 -16.84
N ASP A 459 27.28 3.81 -18.13
CA ASP A 459 27.80 4.78 -19.09
C ASP A 459 27.28 6.20 -18.79
N LEU A 460 26.01 6.36 -18.41
CA LEU A 460 25.49 7.67 -17.98
C LEU A 460 26.03 8.10 -16.62
N LEU A 461 26.12 7.18 -15.64
CA LEU A 461 26.72 7.46 -14.33
C LEU A 461 28.17 7.95 -14.44
N THR A 462 28.98 7.32 -15.30
CA THR A 462 30.37 7.74 -15.54
C THR A 462 30.49 9.00 -16.39
N SER A 463 29.42 9.40 -17.09
CA SER A 463 29.37 10.63 -17.92
C SER A 463 28.96 11.89 -17.13
N VAL A 464 28.54 11.79 -15.87
CA VAL A 464 28.10 12.94 -15.06
C VAL A 464 29.26 13.91 -14.79
N PRO A 465 29.21 15.18 -15.25
CA PRO A 465 30.28 16.14 -14.97
C PRO A 465 30.38 16.50 -13.47
N PRO A 466 31.59 16.62 -12.90
CA PRO A 466 31.81 17.04 -11.51
C PRO A 466 31.21 18.41 -11.15
N GLY A 467 30.90 19.26 -12.15
CA GLY A 467 30.21 20.53 -11.91
C GLY A 467 28.78 20.35 -11.39
N ILE A 468 28.07 19.29 -11.79
CA ILE A 468 26.70 19.02 -11.34
C ILE A 468 26.69 18.64 -9.86
N THR A 469 27.63 17.80 -9.43
CA THR A 469 27.70 17.33 -8.04
C THR A 469 28.15 18.42 -7.06
N ALA A 470 28.70 19.52 -7.57
CA ALA A 470 29.13 20.70 -6.80
C ALA A 470 28.07 21.81 -6.68
N ALA A 471 26.84 21.60 -7.17
CA ALA A 471 25.80 22.63 -7.17
C ALA A 471 25.40 23.13 -5.75
N GLU A 472 25.26 24.45 -5.59
CA GLU A 472 24.96 25.09 -4.30
C GLU A 472 23.48 25.02 -3.88
N ASN A 473 22.58 25.02 -4.87
CA ASN A 473 21.12 25.03 -4.72
C ASN A 473 20.45 24.18 -5.83
N ILE A 474 19.17 23.86 -5.64
CA ILE A 474 18.44 22.92 -6.51
C ILE A 474 18.14 23.53 -7.89
N GLU A 475 17.94 24.84 -7.96
CA GLU A 475 17.72 25.58 -9.21
C GLU A 475 18.96 25.52 -10.10
N ARG A 476 20.14 25.70 -9.51
CA ARG A 476 21.42 25.58 -10.22
C ARG A 476 21.68 24.14 -10.65
N TRP A 477 21.43 23.18 -9.76
CA TRP A 477 21.54 21.76 -10.09
C TRP A 477 20.70 21.40 -11.33
N TRP A 478 19.44 21.81 -11.38
CA TRP A 478 18.58 21.59 -12.57
C TRP A 478 19.08 22.30 -13.83
N GLN A 479 19.67 23.49 -13.72
CA GLN A 479 20.29 24.16 -14.87
C GLN A 479 21.48 23.35 -15.41
N ASP A 480 22.36 22.89 -14.53
CA ASP A 480 23.56 22.14 -14.92
C ASP A 480 23.21 20.74 -15.48
N VAL A 481 22.23 20.05 -14.89
CA VAL A 481 21.69 18.77 -15.42
C VAL A 481 21.17 18.94 -16.84
N ARG A 482 20.35 19.97 -17.11
CA ARG A 482 19.81 20.23 -18.45
C ARG A 482 20.88 20.65 -19.45
N ALA A 483 21.84 21.47 -19.03
CA ALA A 483 22.92 21.94 -19.89
C ALA A 483 23.92 20.84 -20.28
N ALA A 484 24.08 19.81 -19.44
CA ALA A 484 25.02 18.72 -19.62
C ALA A 484 24.41 17.42 -20.19
N GLN A 485 23.11 17.38 -20.49
CA GLN A 485 22.44 16.17 -20.98
C GLN A 485 23.10 15.64 -22.27
N PRO A 486 23.59 14.39 -22.30
CA PRO A 486 24.16 13.80 -23.51
C PRO A 486 23.11 13.69 -24.63
N LEU A 487 23.52 13.93 -25.87
CA LEU A 487 22.63 13.86 -27.02
C LEU A 487 22.07 12.44 -27.17
N GLY A 488 20.74 12.33 -27.14
CA GLY A 488 20.03 11.04 -27.25
C GLY A 488 19.90 10.25 -25.95
N ALA A 489 20.44 10.74 -24.82
CA ALA A 489 20.19 10.14 -23.51
C ALA A 489 18.74 10.42 -23.05
N ASP A 490 18.08 9.40 -22.48
CA ASP A 490 16.76 9.55 -21.89
C ASP A 490 16.77 10.61 -20.77
N PRO A 491 15.85 11.61 -20.77
CA PRO A 491 15.87 12.68 -19.78
C PRO A 491 15.69 12.21 -18.34
N ALA A 492 14.89 11.16 -18.10
CA ALA A 492 14.64 10.63 -16.77
C ALA A 492 15.87 9.84 -16.30
N GLU A 493 16.40 8.93 -17.11
CA GLU A 493 17.62 8.18 -16.77
C GLU A 493 18.83 9.11 -16.54
N TRP A 494 19.00 10.16 -17.35
CA TRP A 494 20.03 11.17 -17.14
C TRP A 494 19.84 11.95 -15.83
N THR A 495 18.60 12.36 -15.53
CA THR A 495 18.27 13.03 -14.27
C THR A 495 18.58 12.14 -13.06
N ALA A 496 18.24 10.86 -13.14
CA ALA A 496 18.56 9.88 -12.10
C ALA A 496 20.07 9.64 -11.97
N ALA A 497 20.82 9.53 -13.08
CA ALA A 497 22.27 9.39 -13.06
C ALA A 497 22.94 10.59 -12.35
N CYS A 498 22.49 11.81 -12.68
CA CYS A 498 22.94 13.03 -12.03
C CYS A 498 22.56 13.07 -10.54
N ALA A 499 21.33 12.71 -10.19
CA ALA A 499 20.84 12.78 -8.82
C ALA A 499 21.55 11.76 -7.92
N TRP A 500 21.75 10.53 -8.40
CA TRP A 500 22.52 9.50 -7.71
C TRP A 500 23.96 9.91 -7.48
N SER A 501 24.63 10.39 -8.53
CA SER A 501 26.02 10.85 -8.47
C SER A 501 26.19 12.04 -7.53
N THR A 502 25.21 12.97 -7.51
CA THR A 502 25.20 14.10 -6.57
C THR A 502 25.01 13.60 -5.14
N LEU A 503 24.04 12.72 -4.88
CA LEU A 503 23.80 12.14 -3.56
C LEU A 503 25.02 11.35 -3.03
N ALA A 504 25.75 10.64 -3.91
CA ALA A 504 26.97 9.91 -3.56
C ALA A 504 28.15 10.81 -3.13
N GLU A 505 28.11 12.10 -3.45
CA GLU A 505 29.09 13.09 -2.97
C GLU A 505 28.75 13.67 -1.57
N ASN A 506 27.58 13.35 -1.01
CA ASN A 506 27.01 13.90 0.23
C ASN A 506 26.94 15.45 0.21
N PRO A 507 26.01 16.02 -0.59
CA PRO A 507 25.84 17.46 -0.70
C PRO A 507 25.30 18.05 0.61
N ARG A 508 25.04 19.36 0.60
CA ARG A 508 24.48 20.05 1.77
C ARG A 508 23.09 19.53 2.10
N THR A 509 22.78 19.46 3.39
CA THR A 509 21.59 18.73 3.86
C THR A 509 20.24 19.29 3.42
N TRP A 510 20.19 20.54 2.98
CA TRP A 510 19.00 21.14 2.35
C TRP A 510 18.75 20.67 0.90
N LEU A 511 19.73 20.09 0.21
CA LEU A 511 19.58 19.54 -1.14
C LEU A 511 19.05 18.11 -1.15
N HIS A 512 19.30 17.33 -0.10
CA HIS A 512 18.97 15.90 -0.08
C HIS A 512 17.50 15.56 -0.36
N PRO A 513 16.49 16.26 0.22
CA PRO A 513 15.09 15.93 -0.05
C PRO A 513 14.74 16.12 -1.54
N ALA A 514 15.24 17.21 -2.14
CA ALA A 514 14.97 17.53 -3.54
C ALA A 514 15.73 16.62 -4.52
N LEU A 515 16.94 16.17 -4.18
CA LEU A 515 17.70 15.22 -4.99
C LEU A 515 17.13 13.80 -4.93
N LEU A 516 16.69 13.36 -3.74
CA LEU A 516 15.93 12.11 -3.60
C LEU A 516 14.65 12.18 -4.42
N GLU A 517 13.88 13.27 -4.32
CA GLU A 517 12.66 13.47 -5.10
C GLU A 517 12.92 13.53 -6.61
N ALA A 518 14.01 14.18 -7.06
CA ALA A 518 14.39 14.21 -8.47
C ALA A 518 14.74 12.81 -9.02
N TYR A 519 15.53 12.02 -8.28
CA TYR A 519 15.79 10.62 -8.63
C TYR A 519 14.49 9.80 -8.66
N TRP A 520 13.59 10.02 -7.68
CA TRP A 520 12.35 9.28 -7.57
C TRP A 520 11.38 9.57 -8.72
N LEU A 521 11.19 10.84 -9.06
CA LEU A 521 10.34 11.24 -10.18
C LEU A 521 10.89 10.65 -11.48
N ALA A 522 12.20 10.73 -11.71
CA ALA A 522 12.86 10.07 -12.83
C ALA A 522 12.63 8.53 -12.84
N LEU A 523 12.69 7.87 -11.68
CA LEU A 523 12.39 6.43 -11.59
C LEU A 523 10.94 6.12 -11.98
N LEU A 524 9.97 6.89 -11.49
CA LEU A 524 8.55 6.66 -11.77
C LEU A 524 8.16 7.03 -13.20
N ASP A 525 8.77 8.06 -13.79
CA ASP A 525 8.57 8.49 -15.17
C ASP A 525 9.35 7.63 -16.19
N SER A 526 10.27 6.76 -15.75
CA SER A 526 11.06 5.87 -16.62
C SER A 526 10.22 4.81 -17.36
N ASN A 527 10.82 4.18 -18.37
CA ASN A 527 10.20 3.04 -19.10
C ASN A 527 10.38 1.67 -18.40
N LEU A 528 10.87 1.63 -17.15
CA LEU A 528 11.01 0.39 -16.37
C LEU A 528 9.64 -0.22 -16.02
N SER A 529 9.61 -1.53 -15.77
CA SER A 529 8.41 -2.20 -15.26
C SER A 529 8.01 -1.65 -13.89
N TYR A 530 6.72 -1.73 -13.54
CA TYR A 530 6.26 -1.26 -12.23
C TYR A 530 6.91 -2.03 -11.07
N GLY A 531 7.28 -3.31 -11.28
CA GLY A 531 8.06 -4.09 -10.32
C GLY A 531 9.44 -3.49 -10.03
N GLU A 532 10.16 -3.04 -11.05
CA GLU A 532 11.47 -2.37 -10.90
C GLU A 532 11.33 -0.99 -10.27
N LYS A 533 10.31 -0.21 -10.69
CA LYS A 533 9.95 1.08 -10.07
C LYS A 533 9.68 0.94 -8.58
N LEU A 534 8.95 -0.10 -8.18
CA LEU A 534 8.70 -0.43 -6.77
C LEU A 534 9.97 -0.90 -6.04
N ARG A 535 10.84 -1.69 -6.68
CA ARG A 535 12.12 -2.11 -6.09
C ARG A 535 13.02 -0.92 -5.78
N GLY A 536 13.19 -0.01 -6.74
CA GLY A 536 13.98 1.21 -6.53
C GLY A 536 13.33 2.11 -5.47
N SER A 537 12.00 2.19 -5.48
CA SER A 537 11.23 2.89 -4.46
C SER A 537 11.50 2.36 -3.04
N ARG A 538 11.59 1.04 -2.84
CA ARG A 538 11.95 0.46 -1.54
C ARG A 538 13.38 0.80 -1.09
N ILE A 539 14.35 0.85 -2.01
CA ILE A 539 15.74 1.26 -1.72
C ILE A 539 15.78 2.72 -1.27
N LEU A 540 15.16 3.63 -2.04
CA LEU A 540 15.12 5.06 -1.74
C LEU A 540 14.36 5.37 -0.44
N ALA A 541 13.32 4.61 -0.09
CA ALA A 541 12.66 4.71 1.21
C ALA A 541 13.62 4.42 2.38
N GLY A 542 14.65 3.58 2.15
CA GLY A 542 15.77 3.38 3.07
C GLY A 542 16.53 4.67 3.39
N TYR A 543 16.69 5.58 2.42
CA TYR A 543 17.46 6.82 2.57
C TYR A 543 16.63 8.07 2.90
N MET A 544 15.30 8.01 2.76
CA MET A 544 14.40 9.13 3.04
C MET A 544 14.32 9.48 4.54
N ASN A 545 14.39 10.78 4.89
CA ASN A 545 14.08 11.27 6.23
C ASN A 545 12.58 11.12 6.53
N ALA A 546 12.23 10.30 7.52
CA ALA A 546 10.84 10.00 7.88
C ALA A 546 10.06 11.20 8.45
N ARG A 547 10.75 12.28 8.86
CA ARG A 547 10.14 13.54 9.31
C ARG A 547 9.75 14.49 8.17
N ASP A 548 10.27 14.28 6.96
CA ASP A 548 9.88 15.09 5.80
C ASP A 548 8.55 14.59 5.23
N TRP A 549 7.46 15.00 5.88
CA TRP A 549 6.10 14.71 5.43
C TRP A 549 5.83 15.21 4.02
N GLY A 550 6.45 16.32 3.61
CA GLY A 550 6.26 16.89 2.28
C GLY A 550 6.71 15.91 1.19
N VAL A 551 7.92 15.37 1.33
CA VAL A 551 8.43 14.35 0.42
C VAL A 551 7.60 13.07 0.50
N TRP A 552 7.30 12.55 1.70
CA TRP A 552 6.53 11.31 1.84
C TRP A 552 5.13 11.37 1.23
N ASN A 553 4.41 12.49 1.41
CA ASN A 553 3.06 12.63 0.87
C ASN A 553 3.06 12.70 -0.66
N ARG A 554 3.98 13.48 -1.25
CA ARG A 554 4.16 13.55 -2.71
C ARG A 554 4.61 12.20 -3.27
N PHE A 555 5.53 11.52 -2.59
CA PHE A 555 6.00 10.19 -2.96
C PHE A 555 4.85 9.18 -3.09
N TYR A 556 3.99 9.05 -2.07
CA TYR A 556 2.87 8.11 -2.15
C TYR A 556 1.93 8.47 -3.30
N GLU A 557 1.55 9.75 -3.45
CA GLU A 557 0.69 10.23 -4.56
C GLU A 557 1.29 9.83 -5.92
N ARG A 558 2.60 9.99 -6.10
CA ARG A 558 3.31 9.63 -7.33
C ARG A 558 3.40 8.13 -7.56
N MET A 559 3.58 7.30 -6.52
CA MET A 559 3.53 5.85 -6.70
C MET A 559 2.13 5.36 -7.08
N GLU A 560 1.08 5.98 -6.55
CA GLU A 560 -0.31 5.67 -6.88
C GLU A 560 -0.61 6.08 -8.33
N GLU A 561 -0.19 7.28 -8.77
CA GLU A 561 -0.25 7.69 -10.19
C GLU A 561 0.47 6.69 -11.11
N ALA A 562 1.72 6.31 -10.78
CA ALA A 562 2.51 5.37 -11.57
C ALA A 562 1.92 3.95 -11.58
N ALA A 563 1.29 3.52 -10.48
CA ALA A 563 0.58 2.25 -10.40
C ALA A 563 -0.64 2.25 -11.33
N ILE A 564 -1.44 3.33 -11.30
CA ILE A 564 -2.63 3.46 -12.14
C ILE A 564 -2.22 3.45 -13.62
N GLN A 565 -1.10 4.09 -13.98
CA GLN A 565 -0.54 4.03 -15.33
C GLN A 565 -0.11 2.61 -15.71
N ALA A 566 0.64 1.90 -14.87
CA ALA A 566 1.06 0.52 -15.13
C ALA A 566 -0.14 -0.43 -15.31
N ALA A 567 -1.16 -0.30 -14.47
CA ALA A 567 -2.39 -1.06 -14.56
C ALA A 567 -3.15 -0.79 -15.88
N ARG A 568 -3.25 0.47 -16.30
CA ARG A 568 -3.81 0.85 -17.62
C ARG A 568 -2.98 0.35 -18.80
N SER A 569 -1.66 0.23 -18.64
CA SER A 569 -0.75 -0.35 -19.62
C SER A 569 -0.82 -1.90 -19.68
N GLY A 570 -1.65 -2.53 -18.85
CA GLY A 570 -1.90 -3.97 -18.87
C GLY A 570 -1.05 -4.78 -17.88
N GLU A 571 -0.22 -4.15 -17.04
CA GLU A 571 0.48 -4.87 -15.98
C GLU A 571 -0.50 -5.53 -14.99
N THR A 572 -0.12 -6.71 -14.48
CA THR A 572 -0.95 -7.50 -13.56
C THR A 572 -0.41 -7.44 -12.14
N ASN A 573 -1.29 -7.71 -11.17
CA ASN A 573 -0.96 -7.77 -9.74
C ASN A 573 -0.40 -6.45 -9.17
N VAL A 574 -0.77 -5.32 -9.79
CA VAL A 574 -0.28 -3.97 -9.48
C VAL A 574 -0.70 -3.52 -8.08
N PHE A 575 -1.94 -3.77 -7.66
CA PHE A 575 -2.41 -3.48 -6.30
C PHE A 575 -1.64 -4.30 -5.27
N GLN A 576 -1.52 -5.61 -5.50
CA GLN A 576 -0.83 -6.51 -4.57
C GLN A 576 0.65 -6.15 -4.42
N ARG A 577 1.34 -5.85 -5.53
CA ARG A 577 2.74 -5.40 -5.53
C ARG A 577 2.91 -4.05 -4.81
N HIS A 578 2.03 -3.08 -5.09
CA HIS A 578 2.04 -1.77 -4.44
C HIS A 578 1.87 -1.89 -2.91
N ALA A 579 0.82 -2.59 -2.48
CA ALA A 579 0.54 -2.81 -1.06
C ALA A 579 1.72 -3.51 -0.35
N ALA A 580 2.24 -4.61 -0.91
CA ALA A 580 3.38 -5.33 -0.33
C ALA A 580 4.63 -4.43 -0.14
N ILE A 581 4.90 -3.52 -1.08
CA ILE A 581 6.06 -2.62 -1.01
C ILE A 581 5.85 -1.50 0.00
N VAL A 582 4.68 -0.86 0.02
CA VAL A 582 4.36 0.15 1.05
C VAL A 582 4.39 -0.47 2.45
N MET A 583 3.94 -1.73 2.59
CA MET A 583 3.95 -2.44 3.85
C MET A 583 5.35 -2.88 4.30
N THR A 584 6.24 -3.28 3.39
CA THR A 584 7.61 -3.72 3.73
C THR A 584 8.66 -2.60 3.76
N ALA A 585 8.32 -1.37 3.37
CA ALA A 585 9.27 -0.26 3.37
C ALA A 585 9.81 0.09 4.78
N PRO A 586 11.14 0.28 4.96
CA PRO A 586 11.77 0.46 6.27
C PRO A 586 11.63 1.90 6.79
N LEU A 587 10.43 2.25 7.26
CA LEU A 587 10.11 3.59 7.76
C LEU A 587 9.08 3.58 8.91
N TRP A 588 9.32 4.45 9.89
CA TRP A 588 8.34 4.84 10.89
C TRP A 588 7.61 6.09 10.38
N SER A 589 6.38 5.96 9.88
CA SER A 589 5.60 7.15 9.51
C SER A 589 5.01 7.79 10.78
N GLU A 590 5.32 9.07 11.01
CA GLU A 590 4.61 9.85 12.05
C GLU A 590 3.12 9.98 11.72
N TRP A 591 2.77 9.88 10.43
CA TRP A 591 1.43 10.11 9.90
C TRP A 591 0.77 8.81 9.42
N GLN A 592 -0.55 8.80 9.48
CA GLN A 592 -1.42 7.71 9.07
C GLN A 592 -1.87 7.91 7.62
N ARG A 593 -1.42 7.04 6.71
CA ARG A 593 -1.89 6.95 5.31
C ARG A 593 -2.05 5.47 4.98
N SER A 594 -3.14 5.12 4.28
CA SER A 594 -3.41 3.73 3.88
C SER A 594 -2.32 3.20 2.95
N ALA A 595 -2.04 1.91 3.01
CA ALA A 595 -1.28 1.18 2.00
C ALA A 595 -2.17 0.58 0.89
N PHE A 596 -3.49 0.81 0.96
CA PHE A 596 -4.50 0.13 0.16
C PHE A 596 -5.27 1.14 -0.72
N PRO A 597 -4.73 1.54 -1.88
CA PRO A 597 -5.40 2.46 -2.79
C PRO A 597 -6.62 1.80 -3.46
N ASP A 598 -7.79 2.42 -3.29
CA ASP A 598 -9.10 1.88 -3.70
C ASP A 598 -9.20 1.66 -5.21
N ALA A 599 -8.71 2.61 -6.00
CA ALA A 599 -8.75 2.56 -7.46
C ALA A 599 -7.95 1.37 -8.04
N LEU A 600 -6.78 1.05 -7.46
CA LEU A 600 -5.99 -0.09 -7.90
C LEU A 600 -6.66 -1.42 -7.54
N PHE A 601 -7.26 -1.54 -6.36
CA PHE A 601 -8.02 -2.72 -5.97
C PHE A 601 -9.18 -2.96 -6.95
N ARG A 602 -9.99 -1.92 -7.22
CA ARG A 602 -11.09 -1.98 -8.20
C ARG A 602 -10.60 -2.47 -9.56
N HIS A 603 -9.57 -1.81 -10.09
CA HIS A 603 -9.03 -2.13 -11.41
C HIS A 603 -8.53 -3.58 -11.48
N GLU A 604 -7.75 -4.02 -10.50
CA GLU A 604 -7.20 -5.38 -10.50
C GLU A 604 -8.29 -6.45 -10.31
N LEU A 605 -9.26 -6.19 -9.43
CA LEU A 605 -10.40 -7.08 -9.20
C LEU A 605 -11.23 -7.25 -10.48
N PHE A 606 -11.61 -6.15 -11.14
CA PHE A 606 -12.36 -6.21 -12.38
C PHE A 606 -11.54 -6.81 -13.53
N ALA A 607 -10.22 -6.57 -13.60
CA ALA A 607 -9.36 -7.21 -14.59
C ALA A 607 -9.31 -8.74 -14.41
N ARG A 608 -9.26 -9.25 -13.17
CA ARG A 608 -9.34 -10.70 -12.88
C ARG A 608 -10.71 -11.28 -13.26
N ILE A 609 -11.80 -10.61 -12.89
CA ILE A 609 -13.18 -11.02 -13.24
C ILE A 609 -13.35 -11.06 -14.77
N TYR A 610 -12.93 -10.02 -15.49
CA TYR A 610 -13.02 -9.92 -16.95
C TYR A 610 -12.25 -11.03 -17.68
N ARG A 611 -11.12 -11.48 -17.13
CA ARG A 611 -10.32 -12.59 -17.68
C ARG A 611 -10.84 -13.99 -17.31
N GLY A 612 -11.95 -14.09 -16.57
CA GLY A 612 -12.46 -15.36 -16.05
C GLY A 612 -11.63 -15.94 -14.90
N GLU A 613 -10.72 -15.17 -14.29
CA GLU A 613 -9.84 -15.60 -13.21
C GLU A 613 -10.59 -15.63 -11.85
N GLY A 614 -11.78 -16.22 -11.79
CA GLY A 614 -12.70 -16.13 -10.64
C GLY A 614 -12.07 -16.52 -9.29
N ARG A 615 -11.23 -17.56 -9.26
CA ARG A 615 -10.47 -17.93 -8.05
C ARG A 615 -9.46 -16.85 -7.64
N ALA A 616 -8.77 -16.24 -8.60
CA ALA A 616 -7.84 -15.14 -8.31
C ALA A 616 -8.59 -13.87 -7.89
N ALA A 617 -9.79 -13.61 -8.41
CA ALA A 617 -10.67 -12.53 -7.97
C ALA A 617 -11.13 -12.75 -6.52
N VAL A 618 -11.54 -13.97 -6.16
CA VAL A 618 -11.84 -14.38 -4.77
C VAL A 618 -10.62 -14.19 -3.85
N ASP A 619 -9.45 -14.66 -4.26
CA ASP A 619 -8.23 -14.57 -3.45
C ASP A 619 -7.72 -13.13 -3.28
N LEU A 620 -8.01 -12.24 -4.23
CA LEU A 620 -7.81 -10.79 -4.10
C LEU A 620 -8.88 -10.13 -3.20
N ALA A 621 -10.17 -10.45 -3.43
CA ALA A 621 -11.30 -9.90 -2.67
C ALA A 621 -11.22 -10.19 -1.17
N LEU A 622 -10.59 -11.30 -0.77
CA LEU A 622 -10.38 -11.59 0.64
C LEU A 622 -9.40 -10.62 1.32
N GLN A 623 -8.42 -10.07 0.60
CA GLN A 623 -7.31 -9.31 1.23
C GLN A 623 -7.79 -8.04 1.96
N PRO A 624 -8.67 -7.19 1.38
CA PRO A 624 -9.28 -6.10 2.14
C PRO A 624 -10.08 -6.55 3.37
N LEU A 625 -10.69 -7.74 3.35
CA LEU A 625 -11.42 -8.28 4.49
C LEU A 625 -10.49 -8.84 5.57
N PHE A 626 -9.30 -9.33 5.21
CA PHE A 626 -8.21 -9.64 6.15
C PHE A 626 -7.62 -8.37 6.80
N TRP A 627 -7.66 -7.23 6.12
CA TRP A 627 -7.08 -5.97 6.61
C TRP A 627 -8.06 -5.06 7.34
N ALA A 628 -9.36 -5.17 7.03
CA ALA A 628 -10.44 -4.43 7.68
C ALA A 628 -10.49 -4.67 9.20
N VAL A 629 -10.72 -3.60 9.96
CA VAL A 629 -11.03 -3.63 11.41
C VAL A 629 -12.12 -2.59 11.68
N PRO A 630 -13.35 -3.03 12.05
CA PRO A 630 -14.48 -2.14 12.30
C PRO A 630 -14.14 -0.92 13.16
N GLY A 631 -14.35 0.27 12.60
CA GLY A 631 -14.22 1.54 13.32
C GLY A 631 -12.82 2.19 13.34
N GLN A 632 -11.79 1.53 12.79
CA GLN A 632 -10.46 2.12 12.53
C GLN A 632 -9.95 1.81 11.11
N ASP A 633 -10.88 1.60 10.18
CA ASP A 633 -10.59 1.07 8.85
C ASP A 633 -9.76 2.00 7.93
N PHE A 634 -8.65 1.47 7.44
CA PHE A 634 -7.90 2.01 6.28
C PHE A 634 -8.29 1.34 4.96
N VAL A 635 -9.19 0.35 5.03
CA VAL A 635 -9.90 -0.27 3.92
C VAL A 635 -11.16 0.52 3.66
N SER A 636 -11.35 1.04 2.45
CA SER A 636 -12.52 1.87 2.16
C SER A 636 -13.83 1.05 2.28
N PRO A 637 -14.97 1.68 2.65
CA PRO A 637 -16.26 1.02 2.60
C PRO A 637 -16.62 0.47 1.21
N ALA A 638 -16.13 1.09 0.13
CA ALA A 638 -16.33 0.60 -1.24
C ALA A 638 -15.50 -0.66 -1.51
N MET A 639 -14.23 -0.68 -1.10
CA MET A 639 -13.35 -1.85 -1.16
C MET A 639 -13.98 -3.06 -0.46
N ARG A 640 -14.55 -2.84 0.74
CA ARG A 640 -15.27 -3.88 1.49
C ARG A 640 -16.54 -4.35 0.76
N ARG A 641 -17.36 -3.44 0.22
CA ARG A 641 -18.58 -3.83 -0.52
C ARG A 641 -18.25 -4.66 -1.76
N LEU A 642 -17.25 -4.25 -2.55
CA LEU A 642 -16.78 -4.98 -3.73
C LEU A 642 -16.19 -6.35 -3.39
N ALA A 643 -15.42 -6.43 -2.30
CA ALA A 643 -14.91 -7.69 -1.78
C ALA A 643 -16.03 -8.67 -1.41
N LEU A 644 -17.01 -8.21 -0.61
CA LEU A 644 -18.16 -9.03 -0.21
C LEU A 644 -19.03 -9.44 -1.41
N GLY A 645 -19.29 -8.53 -2.35
CA GLY A 645 -20.04 -8.82 -3.58
C GLY A 645 -19.34 -9.86 -4.46
N THR A 646 -18.01 -9.81 -4.57
CA THR A 646 -17.23 -10.83 -5.28
C THR A 646 -17.36 -12.20 -4.62
N LEU A 647 -17.27 -12.27 -3.28
CA LEU A 647 -17.40 -13.52 -2.54
C LEU A 647 -18.81 -14.11 -2.59
N ALA A 648 -19.85 -13.27 -2.66
CA ALA A 648 -21.22 -13.73 -2.86
C ALA A 648 -21.45 -14.32 -4.26
N ARG A 649 -20.79 -13.77 -5.30
CA ARG A 649 -20.89 -14.23 -6.69
C ARG A 649 -20.03 -15.48 -6.98
N TYR A 650 -18.86 -15.60 -6.35
CA TYR A 650 -17.90 -16.69 -6.55
C TYR A 650 -17.67 -17.51 -5.26
N PRO A 651 -18.60 -18.41 -4.88
CA PRO A 651 -18.38 -19.33 -3.76
C PRO A 651 -17.20 -20.26 -4.04
N ARG A 652 -16.34 -20.48 -3.03
CA ARG A 652 -15.05 -21.16 -3.17
C ARG A 652 -15.10 -22.62 -3.64
N ASP A 653 -16.26 -23.27 -3.48
CA ASP A 653 -16.46 -24.68 -3.82
C ASP A 653 -16.78 -24.90 -5.31
N CYS A 654 -16.68 -23.85 -6.14
CA CYS A 654 -16.84 -23.94 -7.59
C CYS A 654 -15.65 -24.73 -8.20
N PRO A 655 -15.87 -25.93 -8.77
CA PRO A 655 -14.78 -26.74 -9.30
C PRO A 655 -14.10 -26.08 -10.51
N PRO A 656 -12.78 -26.25 -10.71
CA PRO A 656 -12.11 -25.73 -11.91
C PRO A 656 -12.71 -26.38 -13.15
N GLY A 657 -13.29 -25.56 -14.04
CA GLY A 657 -13.98 -26.02 -15.26
C GLY A 657 -15.50 -26.22 -15.12
N LEU A 658 -16.07 -25.99 -13.94
CA LEU A 658 -17.51 -25.79 -13.79
C LEU A 658 -17.81 -24.29 -13.80
N ASP A 659 -17.71 -23.69 -14.99
CA ASP A 659 -18.56 -22.54 -15.28
C ASP A 659 -19.99 -22.97 -14.94
N ARG A 660 -20.56 -22.35 -13.90
CA ARG A 660 -22.01 -22.26 -13.86
C ARG A 660 -22.38 -21.56 -15.15
N GLY A 661 -23.20 -22.20 -15.97
CA GLY A 661 -23.92 -21.55 -17.03
C GLY A 661 -24.88 -20.52 -16.43
N ALA A 662 -24.31 -19.41 -15.95
CA ALA A 662 -24.97 -18.12 -16.01
C ALA A 662 -25.28 -17.94 -17.48
N ASP A 663 -26.56 -18.04 -17.80
CA ASP A 663 -27.07 -17.85 -19.15
C ASP A 663 -26.55 -16.49 -19.63
N PRO A 664 -25.75 -16.40 -20.71
CA PRO A 664 -25.09 -15.14 -21.10
C PRO A 664 -26.06 -14.03 -21.51
N GLY A 665 -27.38 -14.30 -21.48
CA GLY A 665 -28.47 -13.34 -21.66
C GLY A 665 -28.98 -12.63 -20.39
N GLU A 666 -28.60 -13.06 -19.17
CA GLU A 666 -28.91 -12.31 -17.94
C GLU A 666 -27.62 -11.71 -17.34
N PRO A 667 -27.37 -10.40 -17.57
CA PRO A 667 -26.50 -9.63 -16.69
C PRO A 667 -26.99 -9.79 -15.24
N ALA A 668 -26.06 -9.74 -14.29
CA ALA A 668 -26.39 -9.86 -12.87
C ALA A 668 -27.38 -8.75 -12.42
N GLY A 669 -27.89 -8.86 -11.19
CA GLY A 669 -28.66 -7.79 -10.57
C GLY A 669 -27.77 -6.91 -9.68
N ALA A 670 -27.45 -5.71 -10.14
CA ALA A 670 -26.87 -4.63 -9.36
C ALA A 670 -27.98 -3.96 -8.58
N VAL A 671 -27.67 -3.58 -7.35
CA VAL A 671 -28.45 -2.55 -6.66
C VAL A 671 -27.56 -1.33 -6.67
N ALA A 672 -27.76 -0.47 -7.68
CA ALA A 672 -27.17 0.85 -7.70
C ALA A 672 -27.41 1.51 -6.34
N ASP A 673 -26.34 1.88 -5.64
CA ASP A 673 -26.39 2.47 -4.30
C ASP A 673 -27.19 3.79 -4.41
N GLU A 674 -28.48 3.74 -4.07
CA GLU A 674 -29.42 4.86 -4.21
C GLU A 674 -29.01 5.98 -3.26
N ASN A 675 -28.04 6.80 -3.69
CA ASN A 675 -27.72 8.01 -2.98
C ASN A 675 -28.96 8.90 -3.01
N LYS A 676 -29.65 8.95 -1.87
CA LYS A 676 -30.86 9.74 -1.65
C LYS A 676 -30.69 11.19 -2.11
N GLU A 677 -29.51 11.78 -1.96
CA GLU A 677 -29.22 13.14 -2.44
C GLU A 677 -29.23 13.24 -3.97
N ALA A 678 -28.70 12.22 -4.67
CA ALA A 678 -28.69 12.16 -6.13
C ALA A 678 -30.09 11.86 -6.70
N TYR A 679 -30.84 10.98 -6.07
CA TYR A 679 -32.25 10.71 -6.41
C TYR A 679 -33.12 11.95 -6.21
N THR A 680 -32.99 12.63 -5.06
CA THR A 680 -33.70 13.89 -4.77
C THR A 680 -33.29 14.99 -5.75
N PHE A 681 -31.98 15.18 -6.01
CA PHE A 681 -31.50 16.13 -7.03
C PHE A 681 -32.11 15.86 -8.40
N TRP A 682 -32.13 14.60 -8.84
CA TRP A 682 -32.67 14.25 -10.15
C TRP A 682 -34.18 14.49 -10.26
N HIS A 683 -34.94 14.13 -9.23
CA HIS A 683 -36.38 14.38 -9.21
C HIS A 683 -36.73 15.87 -9.17
N GLU A 684 -35.98 16.67 -8.41
CA GLU A 684 -36.12 18.13 -8.41
C GLU A 684 -35.78 18.72 -9.78
N LEU A 685 -34.66 18.30 -10.39
CA LEU A 685 -34.25 18.76 -11.71
C LEU A 685 -35.26 18.36 -12.80
N GLN A 686 -35.78 17.13 -12.78
CA GLN A 686 -36.86 16.71 -13.68
C GLN A 686 -38.13 17.54 -13.51
N ALA A 687 -38.50 17.91 -12.27
CA ALA A 687 -39.65 18.77 -12.03
C ALA A 687 -39.44 20.15 -12.67
N MET A 688 -38.29 20.78 -12.40
CA MET A 688 -37.93 22.09 -12.99
C MET A 688 -37.94 22.05 -14.52
N LEU A 689 -37.39 20.98 -15.14
CA LEU A 689 -37.38 20.82 -16.60
C LEU A 689 -38.79 20.63 -17.18
N ARG A 690 -39.67 19.89 -16.51
CA ARG A 690 -41.08 19.71 -16.94
C ARG A 690 -41.89 21.00 -16.80
N GLU A 691 -41.60 21.80 -15.76
CA GLU A 691 -42.24 23.08 -15.51
C GLU A 691 -41.61 24.25 -16.31
N GLN A 692 -40.59 23.96 -17.13
CA GLN A 692 -39.83 24.95 -17.92
C GLN A 692 -39.17 26.05 -17.05
N ALA A 693 -38.85 25.71 -15.80
CA ALA A 693 -38.16 26.56 -14.84
C ALA A 693 -36.64 26.61 -15.11
N TRP A 694 -36.26 27.00 -16.32
CA TRP A 694 -34.87 26.90 -16.83
C TRP A 694 -33.83 27.58 -15.94
N SER A 695 -34.17 28.74 -15.35
CA SER A 695 -33.28 29.46 -14.43
C SER A 695 -33.07 28.71 -13.12
N GLU A 696 -34.09 28.03 -12.59
CA GLU A 696 -33.99 27.24 -11.35
C GLU A 696 -33.23 25.93 -11.60
N ALA A 697 -33.47 25.29 -12.75
CA ALA A 697 -32.70 24.13 -13.22
C ALA A 697 -31.20 24.48 -13.39
N ALA A 698 -30.89 25.60 -14.04
CA ALA A 698 -29.53 26.12 -14.19
C ALA A 698 -28.87 26.40 -12.83
N GLN A 699 -29.60 27.02 -11.90
CA GLN A 699 -29.14 27.24 -10.53
C GLN A 699 -28.88 25.93 -9.78
N ARG A 700 -29.73 24.92 -9.94
CA ARG A 700 -29.58 23.61 -9.30
C ARG A 700 -28.35 22.87 -9.83
N ILE A 701 -28.13 22.90 -11.15
CA ILE A 701 -26.94 22.35 -11.82
C ILE A 701 -25.68 23.09 -11.33
N TRP A 702 -25.64 24.42 -11.39
CA TRP A 702 -24.51 25.22 -10.91
C TRP A 702 -24.15 24.88 -9.45
N ASN A 703 -25.15 24.84 -8.57
CA ASN A 703 -24.94 24.50 -7.17
C ASN A 703 -24.42 23.06 -6.99
N ALA A 704 -24.89 22.09 -7.76
CA ALA A 704 -24.41 20.71 -7.69
C ALA A 704 -23.00 20.51 -8.28
N SER A 705 -22.58 21.36 -9.23
CA SER A 705 -21.21 21.41 -9.76
C SER A 705 -20.25 22.17 -8.85
N ALA A 706 -20.73 23.17 -8.09
CA ALA A 706 -19.92 23.99 -7.18
C ALA A 706 -19.80 23.43 -5.76
N SER A 707 -20.86 22.80 -5.25
CA SER A 707 -20.75 21.93 -4.07
C SER A 707 -20.16 20.59 -4.50
N LYS A 708 -19.30 20.00 -3.65
CA LYS A 708 -18.67 18.69 -3.90
C LYS A 708 -19.66 17.54 -3.68
N THR A 709 -20.81 17.62 -4.33
CA THR A 709 -21.82 16.56 -4.38
C THR A 709 -21.12 15.28 -4.87
N PRO A 710 -21.36 14.09 -4.29
CA PRO A 710 -20.55 12.91 -4.60
C PRO A 710 -20.59 12.52 -6.08
N ALA A 711 -19.61 11.74 -6.52
CA ALA A 711 -19.58 11.08 -7.82
C ALA A 711 -20.79 10.13 -7.96
N ALA A 712 -21.93 10.69 -8.34
CA ALA A 712 -23.21 10.03 -8.43
C ALA A 712 -23.59 9.78 -9.89
N LEU A 713 -24.51 8.84 -10.06
CA LEU A 713 -25.07 8.42 -11.33
C LEU A 713 -26.54 8.82 -11.40
N PHE A 714 -26.94 9.40 -12.53
CA PHE A 714 -28.30 9.89 -12.78
C PHE A 714 -28.86 9.18 -14.01
N PRO A 715 -30.15 8.74 -14.01
CA PRO A 715 -30.69 8.04 -15.15
C PRO A 715 -30.85 8.98 -16.35
N HIS A 716 -30.58 8.46 -17.55
CA HIS A 716 -30.70 9.20 -18.80
C HIS A 716 -32.18 9.57 -19.03
N PRO A 717 -32.50 10.80 -19.47
CA PRO A 717 -33.87 11.33 -19.55
C PRO A 717 -34.89 10.40 -20.25
N ASP A 718 -34.48 9.74 -21.34
CA ASP A 718 -35.34 8.85 -22.17
C ASP A 718 -35.02 7.35 -22.06
N ARG A 719 -33.98 7.01 -21.28
CA ARG A 719 -33.38 5.67 -21.23
C ARG A 719 -33.08 5.35 -19.77
N THR A 720 -34.09 4.93 -19.02
CA THR A 720 -33.94 4.63 -17.58
C THR A 720 -33.01 3.44 -17.31
N ASP A 721 -32.65 2.69 -18.35
CA ASP A 721 -31.56 1.71 -18.39
C ASP A 721 -30.17 2.35 -18.34
N LEU A 722 -29.98 3.56 -18.87
CA LEU A 722 -28.67 4.21 -18.89
C LEU A 722 -28.48 5.14 -17.70
N LEU A 723 -27.32 5.06 -17.07
CA LEU A 723 -26.88 5.97 -16.01
C LEU A 723 -25.74 6.88 -16.52
N LEU A 724 -25.78 8.15 -16.13
CA LEU A 724 -24.89 9.23 -16.58
C LEU A 724 -24.20 9.91 -15.39
N SER A 725 -22.97 10.36 -15.57
CA SER A 725 -22.36 11.36 -14.68
C SER A 725 -23.11 12.70 -14.75
N LEU A 726 -22.94 13.58 -13.76
CA LEU A 726 -23.55 14.93 -13.81
C LEU A 726 -23.18 15.66 -15.12
N SER A 727 -21.91 15.59 -15.52
CA SER A 727 -21.39 16.19 -16.75
C SER A 727 -22.08 15.66 -18.01
N CYS A 728 -22.27 14.34 -18.11
CA CYS A 728 -22.94 13.71 -19.25
C CYS A 728 -24.44 14.00 -19.24
N LEU A 729 -25.08 14.00 -18.06
CA LEU A 729 -26.46 14.39 -17.90
C LEU A 729 -26.68 15.83 -18.37
N VAL A 730 -25.86 16.79 -17.91
CA VAL A 730 -25.97 18.20 -18.30
C VAL A 730 -25.86 18.34 -19.82
N ARG A 731 -24.92 17.66 -20.50
CA ARG A 731 -24.84 17.68 -21.97
C ARG A 731 -26.11 17.16 -22.65
N VAL A 732 -26.62 16.00 -22.23
CA VAL A 732 -27.85 15.43 -22.79
C VAL A 732 -29.04 16.36 -22.56
N LEU A 733 -29.09 17.06 -21.43
CA LEU A 733 -30.11 18.06 -21.14
C LEU A 733 -29.94 19.35 -21.96
N GLU A 734 -28.71 19.83 -22.18
CA GLU A 734 -28.44 21.00 -23.04
C GLU A 734 -28.76 20.74 -24.52
N ASP A 735 -28.42 19.56 -25.02
CA ASP A 735 -28.71 19.15 -26.41
C ASP A 735 -30.22 18.96 -26.63
N ARG A 736 -30.96 18.57 -25.58
CA ARG A 736 -32.43 18.42 -25.59
C ARG A 736 -33.18 19.73 -25.34
N HIS A 737 -32.61 20.62 -24.54
CA HIS A 737 -33.24 21.86 -24.06
C HIS A 737 -32.27 23.04 -24.23
N GLY A 738 -32.31 23.67 -25.41
CA GLY A 738 -31.47 24.84 -25.70
C GLY A 738 -31.72 26.01 -24.75
N GLU A 739 -32.92 26.10 -24.17
CA GLU A 739 -33.30 27.07 -23.15
C GLU A 739 -32.55 26.86 -21.82
N LEU A 740 -32.26 25.61 -21.44
CA LEU A 740 -31.44 25.29 -20.27
C LEU A 740 -29.99 25.76 -20.46
N LYS A 741 -29.44 25.49 -21.65
CA LYS A 741 -28.11 25.96 -22.06
C LYS A 741 -28.03 27.49 -22.04
N GLN A 742 -29.06 28.17 -22.55
CA GLN A 742 -29.15 29.63 -22.50
C GLN A 742 -29.21 30.14 -21.05
N ALA A 743 -30.01 29.53 -20.18
CA ALA A 743 -30.11 29.90 -18.76
C ALA A 743 -28.77 29.68 -18.00
N LEU A 744 -28.04 28.61 -18.29
CA LEU A 744 -26.70 28.36 -17.75
C LEU A 744 -25.70 29.44 -18.18
N VAL A 745 -25.68 29.81 -19.46
CA VAL A 745 -24.82 30.88 -20.00
C VAL A 745 -25.18 32.24 -19.40
N GLU A 746 -26.46 32.63 -19.40
CA GLU A 746 -26.91 33.93 -18.89
C GLU A 746 -26.72 34.09 -17.37
N GLY A 747 -26.95 33.02 -16.59
CA GLY A 747 -26.84 33.06 -15.13
C GLY A 747 -25.41 32.98 -14.60
N TYR A 748 -24.53 32.17 -15.22
CA TYR A 748 -23.33 31.65 -14.55
C TYR A 748 -22.00 31.86 -15.29
N GLN A 749 -22.02 32.29 -16.56
CA GLN A 749 -20.81 32.43 -17.38
C GLN A 749 -19.75 33.36 -16.76
N GLU A 750 -20.15 34.52 -16.25
CA GLU A 750 -19.20 35.47 -15.63
C GLU A 750 -18.64 34.98 -14.29
N GLN A 751 -19.42 34.21 -13.53
CA GLN A 751 -18.99 33.63 -12.26
C GLN A 751 -17.99 32.50 -12.51
N ALA A 752 -18.23 31.66 -13.52
CA ALA A 752 -17.26 30.67 -14.00
C ALA A 752 -15.95 31.34 -14.45
N ARG A 753 -16.01 32.43 -15.23
CA ARG A 753 -14.82 33.22 -15.63
C ARG A 753 -14.04 33.81 -14.45
N ILE A 754 -14.67 34.10 -13.32
CA ILE A 754 -13.97 34.51 -12.08
C ILE A 754 -13.21 33.31 -11.49
N LEU A 755 -13.87 32.15 -11.33
CA LEU A 755 -13.25 30.94 -10.77
C LEU A 755 -12.09 30.42 -11.64
N VAL A 756 -12.18 30.52 -12.98
CA VAL A 756 -11.06 30.18 -13.88
C VAL A 756 -9.87 31.11 -13.67
N ARG A 757 -10.09 32.42 -13.50
CA ARG A 757 -9.01 33.38 -13.19
C ARG A 757 -8.39 33.14 -11.82
N GLU A 758 -9.19 32.72 -10.84
CA GLU A 758 -8.71 32.32 -9.50
C GLU A 758 -7.86 31.04 -9.56
N ALA A 759 -8.31 30.02 -10.30
CA ALA A 759 -7.55 28.79 -10.56
C ALA A 759 -6.21 29.09 -11.24
N GLN A 760 -6.22 29.91 -12.30
CA GLN A 760 -5.03 30.37 -13.02
C GLN A 760 -4.07 31.13 -12.11
N GLY A 761 -4.58 32.09 -11.33
CA GLY A 761 -3.79 32.94 -10.43
C GLY A 761 -3.16 32.19 -9.25
N ARG A 762 -3.79 31.11 -8.77
CA ARG A 762 -3.23 30.23 -7.72
C ARG A 762 -2.45 29.03 -8.26
N GLY A 763 -2.55 28.74 -9.55
CA GLY A 763 -2.04 27.49 -10.13
C GLY A 763 -2.82 26.24 -9.70
N ASP A 764 -4.09 26.40 -9.31
CA ASP A 764 -4.96 25.30 -8.85
C ASP A 764 -5.54 24.52 -10.04
N GLU A 765 -4.80 23.50 -10.47
CA GLU A 765 -5.22 22.60 -11.54
C GLU A 765 -6.52 21.85 -11.21
N ARG A 766 -6.76 21.50 -9.94
CA ARG A 766 -7.96 20.73 -9.54
C ARG A 766 -9.23 21.56 -9.71
N LEU A 767 -9.18 22.84 -9.37
CA LEU A 767 -10.28 23.77 -9.63
C LEU A 767 -10.55 23.94 -11.13
N ALA A 768 -9.52 24.09 -11.96
CA ALA A 768 -9.70 24.21 -13.41
C ALA A 768 -10.26 22.93 -14.06
N VAL A 769 -9.83 21.74 -13.60
CA VAL A 769 -10.39 20.44 -14.03
C VAL A 769 -11.88 20.38 -13.69
N SER A 770 -12.23 20.65 -12.43
CA SER A 770 -13.62 20.64 -11.94
C SER A 770 -14.53 21.61 -12.70
N LEU A 771 -14.04 22.82 -13.06
CA LEU A 771 -14.78 23.78 -13.89
C LEU A 771 -14.96 23.31 -15.34
N THR A 772 -13.99 22.59 -15.89
CA THR A 772 -14.03 22.06 -17.27
C THR A 772 -15.01 20.89 -17.41
N GLU A 773 -15.07 20.06 -16.36
CA GLU A 773 -15.85 18.81 -16.34
C GLU A 773 -17.28 19.03 -15.81
N GLY A 774 -17.47 19.88 -14.78
CA GLY A 774 -18.78 20.05 -14.13
C GLY A 774 -19.78 20.95 -14.88
N LEU A 775 -19.32 21.78 -15.80
CA LEU A 775 -20.15 22.75 -16.54
C LEU A 775 -19.79 22.76 -18.04
N PRO A 776 -20.07 21.65 -18.76
CA PRO A 776 -19.93 21.61 -20.21
C PRO A 776 -20.79 22.71 -20.86
N GLY A 777 -20.33 23.26 -21.99
CA GLY A 777 -21.09 24.25 -22.76
C GLY A 777 -20.78 25.74 -22.48
N LEU A 778 -20.17 26.07 -21.33
CA LEU A 778 -19.72 27.43 -21.01
C LEU A 778 -18.34 27.75 -21.62
N ASP A 779 -18.14 28.90 -22.28
CA ASP A 779 -16.77 29.26 -22.75
C ASP A 779 -15.75 29.39 -21.61
N ALA A 780 -16.18 29.59 -20.36
CA ALA A 780 -15.29 29.51 -19.20
C ALA A 780 -14.66 28.11 -19.03
N ALA A 781 -15.43 27.04 -19.25
CA ALA A 781 -14.90 25.68 -19.27
C ALA A 781 -13.91 25.47 -20.42
N GLY A 782 -14.15 26.10 -21.58
CA GLY A 782 -13.20 26.14 -22.69
C GLY A 782 -11.88 26.85 -22.34
N GLN A 783 -11.94 27.96 -21.61
CA GLN A 783 -10.76 28.69 -21.13
C GLN A 783 -9.96 27.91 -20.07
N ALA A 784 -10.64 27.16 -19.20
CA ALA A 784 -9.99 26.26 -18.24
C ALA A 784 -9.28 25.09 -18.96
N ALA A 785 -9.96 24.45 -19.93
CA ALA A 785 -9.39 23.42 -20.78
C ALA A 785 -8.15 23.93 -21.55
N GLU A 786 -8.23 25.13 -22.15
CA GLU A 786 -7.10 25.74 -22.85
C GLU A 786 -5.89 25.94 -21.92
N TRP A 787 -6.11 26.46 -20.71
CA TRP A 787 -5.04 26.68 -19.73
C TRP A 787 -4.39 25.39 -19.26
N LEU A 788 -5.18 24.34 -19.04
CA LEU A 788 -4.67 23.00 -18.72
C LEU A 788 -3.87 22.41 -19.90
N GLY A 789 -4.31 22.64 -21.13
CA GLY A 789 -3.58 22.28 -22.35
C GLY A 789 -2.22 22.97 -22.45
N ASP A 790 -2.19 24.30 -22.32
CA ASP A 790 -0.96 25.11 -22.31
C ASP A 790 0.01 24.64 -21.23
N ARG A 791 -0.49 24.39 -20.02
CA ARG A 791 0.31 23.95 -18.88
C ARG A 791 0.89 22.55 -19.07
N ARG A 792 0.12 21.61 -19.63
CA ARG A 792 0.62 20.28 -19.98
C ARG A 792 1.63 20.32 -21.13
N ALA A 793 1.46 21.21 -22.10
CA ALA A 793 2.44 21.42 -23.18
C ALA A 793 3.78 21.96 -22.65
N VAL A 794 3.76 22.93 -21.73
CA VAL A 794 4.97 23.45 -21.05
C VAL A 794 5.70 22.37 -20.24
N LEU A 795 4.97 21.39 -19.70
CA LEU A 795 5.51 20.24 -18.96
C LEU A 795 5.94 19.07 -19.88
N GLY A 796 5.93 19.24 -21.21
CA GLY A 796 6.27 18.18 -22.18
C GLY A 796 5.22 17.06 -22.32
N ARG A 797 4.07 17.18 -21.65
CA ARG A 797 3.00 16.17 -21.62
C ARG A 797 2.05 16.35 -22.82
N PHE A 798 2.59 16.18 -24.02
CA PHE A 798 1.93 16.52 -25.28
C PHE A 798 0.62 15.77 -25.54
N ALA A 799 0.51 14.50 -25.12
CA ALA A 799 -0.72 13.72 -25.24
C ALA A 799 -1.86 14.27 -24.34
N GLU A 800 -1.54 14.62 -23.08
CA GLU A 800 -2.49 15.28 -22.18
C GLU A 800 -2.88 16.67 -22.72
N ALA A 801 -1.90 17.45 -23.19
CA ALA A 801 -2.12 18.78 -23.76
C ALA A 801 -3.10 18.74 -24.95
N ARG A 802 -2.92 17.75 -25.84
CA ARG A 802 -3.81 17.50 -26.98
C ARG A 802 -5.26 17.23 -26.52
N SER A 803 -5.47 16.33 -25.57
CA SER A 803 -6.82 15.99 -25.06
C SER A 803 -7.52 17.21 -24.45
N TRP A 804 -6.76 18.08 -23.76
CA TRP A 804 -7.28 19.34 -23.24
C TRP A 804 -7.61 20.36 -24.35
N TYR A 805 -6.78 20.51 -25.37
CA TYR A 805 -7.12 21.36 -26.52
C TYR A 805 -8.31 20.84 -27.32
N GLU A 806 -8.50 19.53 -27.44
CA GLU A 806 -9.69 18.93 -28.07
C GLU A 806 -10.97 19.29 -27.28
N THR A 807 -10.89 19.28 -25.95
CA THR A 807 -12.00 19.73 -25.08
C THR A 807 -12.25 21.24 -25.22
N ALA A 808 -11.19 22.06 -25.31
CA ALA A 808 -11.31 23.50 -25.54
C ALA A 808 -11.94 23.82 -26.92
N VAL A 809 -11.58 23.07 -27.97
CA VAL A 809 -12.16 23.17 -29.33
C VAL A 809 -13.66 22.84 -29.32
N ALA A 810 -14.07 21.84 -28.55
CA ALA A 810 -15.48 21.47 -28.40
C ALA A 810 -16.32 22.55 -27.69
N TYR A 811 -15.72 23.29 -26.74
CA TYR A 811 -16.36 24.39 -26.02
C TYR A 811 -16.11 25.78 -26.63
N ALA A 812 -15.56 25.87 -27.84
CA ALA A 812 -15.25 27.15 -28.48
C ALA A 812 -16.53 27.92 -28.88
N ALA A 813 -16.73 29.10 -28.30
CA ALA A 813 -17.90 29.96 -28.49
C ALA A 813 -18.08 30.49 -29.92
N ASN A 814 -17.01 30.54 -30.72
CA ASN A 814 -17.00 31.06 -32.07
C ASN A 814 -15.92 30.37 -32.92
N ASP A 815 -16.05 30.43 -34.24
CA ASP A 815 -15.13 29.75 -35.16
C ASP A 815 -13.70 30.32 -35.15
N SER A 816 -13.50 31.58 -34.76
CA SER A 816 -12.16 32.16 -34.62
C SER A 816 -11.40 31.52 -33.46
N ASP A 817 -12.04 31.35 -32.30
CA ASP A 817 -11.46 30.61 -31.17
C ASP A 817 -11.28 29.13 -31.49
N ARG A 818 -12.23 28.51 -32.20
CA ARG A 818 -12.13 27.12 -32.66
C ARG A 818 -10.89 26.91 -33.56
N GLN A 819 -10.67 27.80 -34.52
CA GLN A 819 -9.48 27.79 -35.39
C GLN A 819 -8.18 28.06 -34.61
N ARG A 820 -8.20 28.99 -33.65
CA ARG A 820 -7.05 29.32 -32.79
C ARG A 820 -6.63 28.13 -31.92
N LEU A 821 -7.60 27.43 -31.32
CA LEU A 821 -7.39 26.26 -30.46
C LEU A 821 -6.97 25.02 -31.26
N ALA A 822 -7.59 24.76 -32.42
CA ALA A 822 -7.11 23.75 -33.36
C ALA A 822 -5.67 24.06 -33.84
N GLY A 823 -5.33 25.33 -34.00
CA GLY A 823 -3.97 25.79 -34.28
C GLY A 823 -2.96 25.55 -33.14
N LYS A 824 -3.40 25.48 -31.88
CA LYS A 824 -2.57 25.03 -30.74
C LYS A 824 -2.42 23.50 -30.73
N GLN A 825 -3.53 22.77 -30.87
CA GLN A 825 -3.57 21.31 -30.99
C GLN A 825 -2.61 20.81 -32.08
N ASN A 826 -2.65 21.41 -33.27
CA ASN A 826 -1.79 21.04 -34.39
C ASN A 826 -0.31 21.41 -34.18
N ARG A 827 0.01 22.49 -33.43
CA ARG A 827 1.40 22.83 -33.09
C ARG A 827 2.04 21.85 -32.11
N VAL A 828 1.25 21.26 -31.21
CA VAL A 828 1.72 20.17 -30.34
C VAL A 828 2.07 18.90 -31.14
N LEU A 829 1.42 18.68 -32.29
CA LEU A 829 1.76 17.59 -33.21
C LEU A 829 2.98 17.92 -34.09
N GLY A 830 3.10 19.17 -34.55
CA GLY A 830 4.18 19.63 -35.44
C GLY A 830 5.57 19.73 -34.78
N GLY A 831 5.68 19.59 -33.46
CA GLY A 831 6.96 19.60 -32.74
C GLY A 831 7.81 18.33 -32.92
N ILE A 832 7.28 17.29 -33.58
CA ILE A 832 7.94 15.98 -33.74
C ILE A 832 8.68 15.85 -35.08
N ASP A 833 8.40 16.70 -36.08
CA ASP A 833 8.92 16.51 -37.44
C ASP A 833 9.41 17.80 -38.10
N ALA A 834 10.71 18.07 -37.99
CA ALA A 834 11.37 19.19 -38.68
C ALA A 834 12.87 18.95 -39.01
N SER A 835 13.32 17.69 -39.19
CA SER A 835 14.62 17.43 -39.84
C SER A 835 14.88 15.98 -40.27
N TYR A 836 14.26 15.49 -41.35
CA TYR A 836 14.91 14.53 -42.27
C TYR A 836 14.29 14.60 -43.69
N PRO A 837 15.08 14.53 -44.79
CA PRO A 837 14.53 14.57 -46.14
C PRO A 837 13.90 13.25 -46.56
N SER A 838 12.83 13.35 -47.33
CA SER A 838 12.04 12.23 -47.85
C SER A 838 12.81 11.29 -48.79
N HIS A 839 12.77 9.99 -48.52
CA HIS A 839 12.92 8.92 -49.51
C HIS A 839 11.70 7.96 -49.38
N GLY A 840 11.07 7.64 -50.51
CA GLY A 840 9.69 7.13 -50.53
C GLY A 840 9.54 5.61 -50.65
N GLY A 841 8.40 5.12 -50.16
CA GLY A 841 7.89 3.75 -50.33
C GLY A 841 6.51 3.63 -49.65
N PRO A 842 5.51 2.95 -50.22
CA PRO A 842 4.14 2.96 -49.68
C PRO A 842 3.88 1.83 -48.66
N ALA A 843 3.32 2.19 -47.50
CA ALA A 843 2.70 1.28 -46.52
C ALA A 843 1.42 1.93 -45.95
N GLN A 844 0.37 1.16 -45.69
CA GLN A 844 -1.00 1.63 -45.40
C GLN A 844 -1.26 1.90 -43.87
N ALA A 845 -2.15 2.86 -43.52
CA ALA A 845 -2.50 3.49 -42.18
C ALA A 845 -3.69 4.59 -42.09
N THR A 846 -5.01 4.28 -42.18
CA THR A 846 -6.22 5.18 -42.27
C THR A 846 -6.75 5.67 -40.94
N GLY A 847 -7.23 6.88 -40.89
CA GLY A 847 -8.37 7.16 -40.01
C GLY A 847 -9.66 7.05 -40.78
N ALA A 848 -10.60 6.23 -40.33
CA ALA A 848 -12.03 6.51 -40.52
C ALA A 848 -12.64 6.77 -39.14
N ALA A 849 -12.89 8.04 -38.84
CA ALA A 849 -13.67 8.44 -37.67
C ALA A 849 -15.17 8.23 -37.94
N CYS A 850 -15.94 7.99 -36.88
CA CYS A 850 -17.37 7.69 -36.95
C CYS A 850 -18.25 8.94 -37.20
N LEU A 851 -19.46 8.70 -37.74
CA LEU A 851 -20.63 9.58 -37.66
C LEU A 851 -21.90 8.72 -37.50
N TRP A 852 -23.00 9.34 -37.07
CA TRP A 852 -24.15 8.67 -36.43
C TRP A 852 -25.38 8.42 -37.36
N ALA A 853 -26.25 7.49 -36.91
CA ALA A 853 -27.73 7.56 -36.90
C ALA A 853 -28.60 6.61 -37.78
N ASP A 854 -29.72 6.25 -37.14
CA ASP A 854 -31.02 5.66 -37.55
C ASP A 854 -31.22 4.19 -37.99
N LEU A 855 -32.35 3.65 -37.49
CA LEU A 855 -32.78 2.25 -37.44
C LEU A 855 -34.14 2.09 -38.14
N ASP A 856 -34.30 1.14 -39.06
CA ASP A 856 -35.63 0.54 -39.35
C ASP A 856 -35.56 -0.71 -40.27
N GLY A 857 -36.35 -1.74 -39.94
CA GLY A 857 -36.69 -2.90 -40.80
C GLY A 857 -35.79 -4.14 -40.70
N GLY A 858 -36.37 -5.32 -40.43
CA GLY A 858 -35.62 -6.59 -40.25
C GLY A 858 -36.08 -7.75 -41.14
N VAL A 859 -35.44 -8.93 -40.99
CA VAL A 859 -35.94 -10.32 -41.19
C VAL A 859 -34.84 -11.33 -40.80
N ALA A 860 -35.23 -12.57 -40.43
CA ALA A 860 -34.42 -13.59 -39.73
C ALA A 860 -33.66 -14.61 -40.63
N PRO A 861 -32.77 -15.49 -40.08
CA PRO A 861 -31.72 -16.21 -40.83
C PRO A 861 -31.84 -17.75 -40.89
N GLU A 862 -30.96 -18.43 -41.65
CA GLU A 862 -30.69 -19.88 -41.56
C GLU A 862 -29.21 -20.24 -41.82
N GLY A 863 -28.68 -21.27 -41.14
CA GLY A 863 -27.60 -22.13 -41.67
C GLY A 863 -26.22 -22.05 -40.98
N PRO A 864 -25.67 -23.16 -40.42
CA PRO A 864 -24.57 -23.07 -39.44
C PRO A 864 -23.17 -23.47 -39.95
N SER A 865 -22.15 -22.70 -39.58
CA SER A 865 -20.77 -23.19 -39.37
C SER A 865 -20.01 -22.25 -38.43
N GLY A 866 -19.08 -22.78 -37.62
CA GLY A 866 -18.50 -22.07 -36.48
C GLY A 866 -17.76 -20.77 -36.83
N ARG A 867 -18.27 -19.64 -36.34
CA ARG A 867 -17.66 -18.31 -36.34
C ARG A 867 -18.09 -17.56 -35.07
N LEU A 868 -17.37 -16.48 -34.74
CA LEU A 868 -17.83 -15.49 -33.77
C LEU A 868 -19.23 -15.00 -34.18
N THR A 869 -20.24 -15.23 -33.33
CA THR A 869 -21.59 -14.73 -33.56
C THR A 869 -21.68 -13.31 -33.01
N PRO A 870 -21.82 -12.27 -33.84
CA PRO A 870 -22.15 -10.95 -33.32
C PRO A 870 -23.62 -10.97 -32.86
N LEU A 871 -23.94 -10.22 -31.78
CA LEU A 871 -25.32 -10.11 -31.29
C LEU A 871 -26.29 -9.45 -32.31
N PHE A 872 -25.74 -8.78 -33.33
CA PHE A 872 -26.43 -8.38 -34.56
C PHE A 872 -25.39 -8.16 -35.68
N GLU A 873 -25.80 -8.40 -36.93
CA GLU A 873 -24.97 -8.21 -38.12
C GLU A 873 -25.62 -7.12 -39.00
N VAL A 874 -24.83 -6.18 -39.55
CA VAL A 874 -25.33 -5.11 -40.43
C VAL A 874 -24.80 -5.35 -41.85
N PRO A 875 -25.66 -5.55 -42.87
CA PRO A 875 -25.23 -5.78 -44.24
C PRO A 875 -24.39 -4.62 -44.81
N GLY A 876 -23.23 -4.96 -45.38
CA GLY A 876 -22.21 -4.00 -45.83
C GLY A 876 -22.53 -3.23 -47.12
N ASP A 877 -23.67 -3.48 -47.77
CA ASP A 877 -24.11 -2.81 -49.00
C ASP A 877 -24.72 -1.41 -48.75
N ARG A 878 -24.86 -0.99 -47.49
CA ARG A 878 -25.32 0.36 -47.09
C ARG A 878 -24.25 1.28 -46.49
N LEU A 879 -23.00 0.83 -46.34
CA LEU A 879 -21.90 1.65 -45.81
C LEU A 879 -21.01 2.19 -46.94
N VAL A 880 -21.36 3.37 -47.46
CA VAL A 880 -20.53 4.09 -48.45
C VAL A 880 -19.52 4.99 -47.74
N ARG A 881 -18.23 4.76 -48.01
CA ARG A 881 -17.10 5.62 -47.59
C ARG A 881 -17.28 7.04 -48.16
N PRO A 882 -17.30 8.11 -47.32
CA PRO A 882 -17.29 9.48 -47.82
C PRO A 882 -16.01 9.78 -48.62
N GLU A 883 -16.13 10.45 -49.76
CA GLU A 883 -15.04 10.65 -50.74
C GLU A 883 -13.81 11.43 -50.24
N TYR A 884 -13.90 12.07 -49.07
CA TYR A 884 -12.90 13.02 -48.56
C TYR A 884 -11.91 12.47 -47.51
N LEU A 885 -11.93 11.15 -47.22
CA LEU A 885 -10.97 10.51 -46.28
C LEU A 885 -9.88 9.68 -47.02
N PRO A 886 -8.57 9.79 -46.69
CA PRO A 886 -7.45 9.13 -47.39
C PRO A 886 -7.27 7.61 -47.10
N GLU A 887 -6.47 6.88 -47.93
CA GLU A 887 -6.66 5.44 -48.29
C GLU A 887 -5.77 4.32 -47.69
N ARG A 888 -6.09 3.74 -46.53
CA ARG A 888 -5.04 3.15 -45.69
C ARG A 888 -5.66 2.27 -44.55
N ASP A 889 -4.95 1.84 -43.48
CA ASP A 889 -5.43 1.01 -42.32
C ASP A 889 -5.00 1.50 -40.86
N PHE A 890 -5.73 2.39 -40.15
CA PHE A 890 -5.47 2.84 -38.74
C PHE A 890 -6.72 2.65 -37.87
N ASP A 891 -6.51 1.97 -36.75
CA ASP A 891 -7.57 1.29 -36.02
C ASP A 891 -8.23 2.23 -34.99
N TRP A 892 -9.22 2.98 -35.47
CA TRP A 892 -9.94 4.02 -34.71
C TRP A 892 -10.76 3.51 -33.50
N PRO A 893 -11.48 2.36 -33.55
CA PRO A 893 -12.34 1.93 -32.43
C PRO A 893 -11.58 1.58 -31.14
N VAL A 894 -10.37 1.01 -31.24
CA VAL A 894 -9.64 0.39 -30.13
C VAL A 894 -9.14 1.41 -29.09
N ARG A 895 -9.15 2.73 -29.40
CA ARG A 895 -8.52 3.78 -28.57
C ARG A 895 -9.47 4.84 -28.00
N GLN A 896 -10.77 4.68 -28.13
CA GLN A 896 -11.74 5.68 -27.63
C GLN A 896 -12.55 5.23 -26.41
N LEU A 897 -12.54 3.95 -26.07
CA LEU A 897 -13.43 3.38 -25.06
C LEU A 897 -12.63 2.64 -23.98
N GLY A 898 -12.76 3.11 -22.75
CA GLY A 898 -12.48 2.32 -21.56
C GLY A 898 -13.75 1.65 -21.06
N THR A 899 -13.59 0.54 -20.36
CA THR A 899 -14.71 -0.21 -19.78
C THR A 899 -14.49 -0.39 -18.28
N ALA A 900 -15.47 0.03 -17.47
CA ALA A 900 -15.55 -0.35 -16.06
C ALA A 900 -16.82 -1.15 -15.81
N ALA A 901 -16.72 -2.22 -15.02
CA ALA A 901 -17.87 -2.98 -14.58
C ALA A 901 -18.47 -2.33 -13.32
N ALA A 902 -19.65 -1.72 -13.45
CA ALA A 902 -20.47 -1.25 -12.33
C ALA A 902 -21.54 -2.31 -12.02
N GLU A 903 -21.10 -3.31 -11.27
CA GLU A 903 -21.77 -4.56 -10.86
C GLU A 903 -22.33 -5.43 -12.00
N ASP A 904 -23.15 -4.91 -12.91
CA ASP A 904 -23.62 -5.60 -14.14
C ASP A 904 -23.74 -4.69 -15.36
N TRP A 905 -23.44 -3.39 -15.19
CA TRP A 905 -23.29 -2.46 -16.30
C TRP A 905 -21.84 -2.41 -16.74
N LEU A 906 -21.59 -2.66 -18.02
CA LEU A 906 -20.33 -2.28 -18.64
C LEU A 906 -20.40 -0.79 -18.96
N ILE A 907 -19.82 0.06 -18.11
CA ILE A 907 -19.66 1.49 -18.37
C ILE A 907 -18.63 1.63 -19.49
N ILE A 908 -19.13 1.65 -20.73
CA ILE A 908 -18.37 1.92 -21.95
C ILE A 908 -18.35 3.43 -22.13
N HIS A 909 -17.26 4.08 -21.70
CA HIS A 909 -17.09 5.53 -21.83
C HIS A 909 -15.68 5.86 -22.32
N ASN A 910 -15.39 7.12 -22.61
CA ASN A 910 -14.02 7.58 -22.76
C ASN A 910 -13.18 7.14 -21.55
N GLN A 911 -12.06 6.47 -21.82
CA GLN A 911 -11.16 5.84 -20.84
C GLN A 911 -10.69 6.81 -19.73
N ARG A 912 -10.74 8.11 -20.01
CA ARG A 912 -10.42 9.20 -19.11
C ARG A 912 -11.52 9.50 -18.07
N ASP A 913 -12.78 9.30 -18.40
CA ASP A 913 -13.90 9.52 -17.46
C ASP A 913 -14.16 8.26 -16.63
N VAL A 914 -13.90 7.08 -17.21
CA VAL A 914 -13.84 5.79 -16.49
C VAL A 914 -12.79 5.81 -15.38
N ALA A 915 -11.77 6.65 -15.48
CA ALA A 915 -10.74 6.85 -14.47
C ALA A 915 -11.16 7.74 -13.28
N CYS A 916 -12.32 8.42 -13.37
CA CYS A 916 -12.88 9.27 -12.32
C CYS A 916 -13.97 8.55 -11.49
N TYR A 917 -14.27 7.29 -11.85
CA TYR A 917 -15.14 6.34 -11.14
C TYR A 917 -14.33 5.27 -10.40
#